data_AF-A0AAE6T830-F1
#
_entry.id   AF-A0AAE6T830-F1
#
_cell.length_a   1.000
_cell.length_b   1.000
_cell.length_c   1.000
_cell.angle_alpha   90.00
_cell.angle_beta   90.00
_cell.angle_gamma   90.00
#
_symmetry.space_group_name_H-M   'P 1'
#
loop_
_entity.id
_entity.type
_entity.pdbx_description
1 polymer ?
#
loop_
_entity_poly.entity_id
_entity_poly.type
_entity_poly.pdbx_seq_one_letter_code
_entity_poly.pdbx_strand_id
1 'polypeptide(L)'
;MTPRLPLPLLAALLLSQAVPHAAASSPISWDDLVRDWQDESITETVLDLSGDGSVAEVTSNGGAVTVSQGTSLALNGGHHTISSTKQSAQVFTSRAFDNRGTLEISDCTITGNFNTAVSWFSSSSGGSIANGENARLILSGCSFSNNGMVSQTDGEGGALAGAAGSVMSIQGCDFTNNYVSFHEPCLNSPQQYGGAIASFGAVTLSNCRFSGNYTSYLNAGANGMSTAAGGAVSMATYGARLEGDALEFHGNYAMGYAASGGAVNLNNNASIKLSNASFTGNYAFCTAHSTSAGRAWGGALNLESGSTGTLVSCVFNGNHVSSMTETASGGGAIHNFIGCTLTLVNCSFYDNYASSADASLAQGGAIANEGRLRIIANGRDSIFRGNRDHVPALGGGGASNAIHSLFSTGIALYAGNGGSLVFYDGIRGENDRNILTINKPGAEGYPVDGTVFFKDGASIDGFNTELYQGSLCMGEGTAIRGSLDAWQGSSFIIEGFTTMDGQYSVHAVKPGAVHTVLVRMTDSMAAATEENPVWNFTEGSSIAAFAGSLEFVLDVSRLSIPYDELHPFIFSHEGQTQELMDSVNGAKSVRLVDADGWSYSVDGSFFDYLSGQNRGLVPSGPDTGGWRPPSGVGGVQGNSQWTAVRSLRSFAEAARTREGERLKPDGRAAFWITATGDYFTQASQAAVEGYRFRSHGYSVGGSYDLSPVWTAGGAFGQSFGTNDVNNDLGSFDQDAVMALFQLARSVQVNAEDSLLLGVQGGYGTARSKGGVISPDLAGDRLESSWKDRTWLLDVQGAWTRRLNRKTRLGLYSGLQYAGSVQSASTAAGERHAYHLEDSSANVLRGRLGVEFHRNGSLLGREAAGYVRTGIAHDLDRKTPHVSVRGTSRSWTAMAVNPGRTVLEASAGFHVSLSGNWSAGVDYSLEAGNRQLNQSGRAGVMMEF
;
A
#
# COMPACT_ATOMS: atom_id res chain seq x y z
N MET A 1 37.92 8.84 34.34
CA MET A 1 37.28 7.93 35.29
C MET A 1 35.80 8.26 35.33
N THR A 2 35.01 7.56 34.52
CA THR A 2 33.56 7.65 34.47
C THR A 2 32.98 6.50 35.31
N PRO A 3 31.96 6.74 36.15
CA PRO A 3 31.49 5.72 37.08
C PRO A 3 30.78 4.59 36.29
N ARG A 4 31.30 3.37 36.42
CA ARG A 4 30.64 2.16 35.92
C ARG A 4 29.51 1.82 36.90
N LEU A 5 28.26 2.04 36.48
CA LEU A 5 27.10 1.43 37.12
C LEU A 5 27.18 -0.10 36.91
N PRO A 6 26.83 -0.92 37.92
CA PRO A 6 26.83 -2.37 37.77
C PRO A 6 25.78 -2.82 36.74
N LEU A 7 26.19 -3.73 35.82
CA LEU A 7 25.37 -4.30 34.74
C LEU A 7 23.90 -4.61 35.08
N PRO A 8 23.55 -5.17 36.26
CA PRO A 8 22.14 -5.45 36.59
C PRO A 8 21.27 -4.19 36.74
N LEU A 9 21.83 -3.04 37.18
CA LEU A 9 21.07 -1.78 37.29
C LEU A 9 20.83 -1.14 35.92
N LEU A 10 21.76 -1.35 34.97
CA LEU A 10 21.62 -0.89 33.58
C LEU A 10 20.58 -1.72 32.83
N ALA A 11 20.53 -3.03 33.07
CA ALA A 11 19.51 -3.93 32.52
C ALA A 11 18.08 -3.57 32.97
N ALA A 12 17.90 -3.21 34.25
CA ALA A 12 16.62 -2.76 34.79
C ALA A 12 16.18 -1.38 34.22
N LEU A 13 17.12 -0.46 33.99
CA LEU A 13 16.81 0.83 33.37
C LEU A 13 16.46 0.70 31.88
N LEU A 14 17.09 -0.24 31.17
CA LEU A 14 16.87 -0.49 29.73
C LEU A 14 15.56 -1.24 29.44
N LEU A 15 15.12 -2.13 30.34
CA LEU A 15 13.78 -2.74 30.31
C LEU A 15 12.65 -1.69 30.36
N SER A 16 12.90 -0.49 30.90
CA SER A 16 11.92 0.60 30.96
C SER A 16 11.85 1.47 29.70
N GLN A 17 12.84 1.40 28.80
CA GLN A 17 12.92 2.26 27.60
C GLN A 17 12.58 1.52 26.29
N ALA A 18 12.59 0.18 26.29
CA ALA A 18 12.22 -0.65 25.15
C ALA A 18 10.70 -0.95 25.05
N VAL A 19 9.87 -0.40 25.95
CA VAL A 19 8.44 -0.72 26.03
C VAL A 19 7.57 0.55 26.07
N PRO A 20 7.03 1.01 24.93
CA PRO A 20 5.81 1.79 24.99
C PRO A 20 4.67 0.79 25.22
N HIS A 21 4.14 0.74 26.45
CA HIS A 21 2.92 0.04 26.92
C HIS A 21 3.02 -1.16 27.91
N ALA A 22 4.09 -1.31 28.71
CA ALA A 22 4.07 -2.21 29.89
C ALA A 22 3.72 -1.51 31.22
N ALA A 23 3.22 -0.27 31.17
CA ALA A 23 2.73 0.44 32.36
C ALA A 23 1.24 0.15 32.58
N ALA A 24 0.83 -1.12 32.70
CA ALA A 24 -0.54 -1.48 33.09
C ALA A 24 -0.71 -2.88 33.66
N SER A 25 0.24 -3.38 34.45
CA SER A 25 -0.01 -4.32 35.57
C SER A 25 1.32 -4.77 36.14
N SER A 26 1.58 -4.44 37.41
CA SER A 26 2.64 -5.09 38.16
C SER A 26 2.41 -6.61 38.09
N PRO A 27 3.38 -7.44 37.65
CA PRO A 27 3.27 -8.88 37.86
C PRO A 27 3.11 -9.10 39.36
N ILE A 28 2.10 -9.88 39.77
CA ILE A 28 1.91 -10.24 41.17
C ILE A 28 3.21 -10.86 41.65
N SER A 29 3.86 -10.21 42.64
CA SER A 29 5.10 -10.70 43.21
C SER A 29 4.88 -12.09 43.78
N TRP A 30 5.86 -12.99 43.67
CA TRP A 30 5.82 -14.27 44.38
C TRP A 30 5.61 -14.06 45.89
N ASP A 31 6.13 -12.97 46.46
CA ASP A 31 5.91 -12.59 47.86
C ASP A 31 4.50 -12.06 48.15
N ASP A 32 3.84 -11.44 47.17
CA ASP A 32 2.44 -11.02 47.30
C ASP A 32 1.49 -12.22 47.15
N LEU A 33 1.82 -13.16 46.25
CA LEU A 33 1.13 -14.45 46.10
C LEU A 33 1.32 -15.34 47.34
N VAL A 34 2.51 -15.32 47.96
CA VAL A 34 2.83 -16.04 49.20
C VAL A 34 2.23 -15.35 50.43
N ARG A 35 2.05 -14.03 50.42
CA ARG A 35 1.31 -13.33 51.49
C ARG A 35 -0.17 -13.66 51.45
N ASP A 36 -0.77 -13.68 50.27
CA ASP A 36 -2.14 -14.16 50.08
C ASP A 36 -2.26 -15.69 50.28
N TRP A 37 -1.18 -16.47 50.13
CA TRP A 37 -1.14 -17.90 50.50
C TRP A 37 -1.35 -18.18 51.99
N GLN A 38 -1.16 -17.19 52.88
CA GLN A 38 -1.27 -17.39 54.33
C GLN A 38 -2.60 -16.87 54.91
N ASP A 39 -3.48 -16.27 54.10
CA ASP A 39 -4.79 -15.80 54.55
C ASP A 39 -5.87 -16.86 54.26
N GLU A 40 -6.26 -17.62 55.30
CA GLU A 40 -7.19 -18.76 55.25
C GLU A 40 -8.68 -18.37 55.03
N SER A 41 -8.99 -17.17 54.54
CA SER A 41 -10.32 -16.55 54.69
C SER A 41 -11.24 -16.55 53.46
N ILE A 42 -10.89 -17.17 52.33
CA ILE A 42 -11.75 -17.15 51.11
C ILE A 42 -12.19 -18.55 50.71
N THR A 43 -13.43 -18.90 51.03
CA THR A 43 -14.05 -20.20 50.75
C THR A 43 -15.38 -20.01 50.01
N GLU A 44 -15.35 -19.90 48.68
CA GLU A 44 -16.52 -20.18 47.82
C GLU A 44 -16.15 -20.14 46.32
N THR A 45 -16.50 -21.18 45.56
CA THR A 45 -16.60 -21.08 44.09
C THR A 45 -17.82 -20.23 43.79
N VAL A 46 -17.65 -18.95 43.46
CA VAL A 46 -18.76 -18.08 43.05
C VAL A 46 -19.08 -18.39 41.57
N LEU A 47 -20.00 -19.32 41.36
CA LEU A 47 -20.77 -19.43 40.12
C LEU A 47 -22.01 -18.56 40.30
N ASP A 48 -21.91 -17.25 40.04
CA ASP A 48 -23.08 -16.36 40.06
C ASP A 48 -23.90 -16.56 38.79
N LEU A 49 -24.70 -17.64 38.75
CA LEU A 49 -25.63 -17.96 37.67
C LEU A 49 -26.93 -17.17 37.85
N SER A 50 -26.92 -15.87 37.59
CA SER A 50 -28.11 -15.02 37.65
C SER A 50 -29.07 -15.17 36.44
N GLY A 51 -29.25 -16.38 35.89
CA GLY A 51 -30.09 -16.64 34.70
C GLY A 51 -30.51 -18.10 34.52
N ASP A 52 -31.72 -18.31 33.96
CA ASP A 52 -32.53 -19.54 33.88
C ASP A 52 -31.91 -20.76 33.14
N GLY A 53 -30.81 -21.33 33.64
CA GLY A 53 -30.23 -22.59 33.15
C GLY A 53 -30.35 -23.74 34.14
N SER A 54 -31.11 -24.79 33.82
CA SER A 54 -31.19 -26.01 34.64
C SER A 54 -29.89 -26.81 34.57
N VAL A 55 -29.11 -26.84 35.65
CA VAL A 55 -27.90 -27.66 35.79
C VAL A 55 -28.28 -28.99 36.44
N ALA A 56 -28.63 -30.00 35.63
CA ALA A 56 -28.81 -31.38 36.09
C ALA A 56 -27.65 -32.23 35.57
N GLU A 57 -26.86 -32.81 36.50
CA GLU A 57 -25.68 -33.66 36.27
C GLU A 57 -24.30 -32.98 36.12
N VAL A 58 -24.01 -32.01 36.99
CA VAL A 58 -22.64 -31.54 37.26
C VAL A 58 -22.13 -32.13 38.58
N THR A 59 -21.04 -32.89 38.55
CA THR A 59 -20.29 -33.28 39.76
C THR A 59 -19.14 -32.29 39.97
N SER A 60 -19.15 -31.57 41.09
CA SER A 60 -18.02 -30.74 41.52
C SER A 60 -16.98 -31.63 42.21
N ASN A 61 -15.93 -32.04 41.51
CA ASN A 61 -14.81 -32.76 42.12
C ASN A 61 -13.56 -31.87 42.06
N GLY A 62 -13.03 -31.47 43.21
CA GLY A 62 -11.80 -30.66 43.29
C GLY A 62 -11.93 -29.16 42.97
N GLY A 63 -13.14 -28.63 42.77
CA GLY A 63 -13.37 -27.18 42.57
C GLY A 63 -13.69 -26.75 41.12
N ALA A 64 -13.51 -27.64 40.15
CA ALA A 64 -13.89 -27.45 38.75
C ALA A 64 -15.25 -28.08 38.42
N VAL A 65 -15.95 -27.53 37.43
CA VAL A 65 -17.14 -28.16 36.82
C VAL A 65 -16.69 -29.19 35.78
N THR A 66 -16.99 -30.47 36.00
CA THR A 66 -16.68 -31.53 35.04
C THR A 66 -17.87 -31.81 34.12
N VAL A 67 -17.63 -31.77 32.80
CA VAL A 67 -18.60 -32.22 31.79
C VAL A 67 -18.18 -33.61 31.32
N SER A 68 -18.99 -34.63 31.62
CA SER A 68 -18.66 -36.03 31.33
C SER A 68 -18.70 -36.38 29.84
N GLN A 69 -18.05 -37.47 29.44
CA GLN A 69 -18.14 -37.96 28.06
C GLN A 69 -19.58 -38.27 27.67
N GLY A 70 -19.96 -37.87 26.45
CA GLY A 70 -21.32 -38.07 25.92
C GLY A 70 -22.37 -37.10 26.46
N THR A 71 -22.02 -36.18 27.36
CA THR A 71 -22.93 -35.15 27.87
C THR A 71 -22.65 -33.78 27.26
N SER A 72 -23.62 -32.86 27.37
CA SER A 72 -23.51 -31.48 26.88
C SER A 72 -23.91 -30.50 27.97
N LEU A 73 -23.11 -29.45 28.16
CA LEU A 73 -23.43 -28.30 29.02
C LEU A 73 -23.39 -27.02 28.18
N ALA A 74 -24.45 -26.23 28.26
CA ALA A 74 -24.54 -24.92 27.61
C ALA A 74 -24.76 -23.82 28.66
N LEU A 75 -23.94 -22.77 28.60
CA LEU A 75 -24.04 -21.56 29.42
C LEU A 75 -24.25 -20.36 28.49
N ASN A 76 -25.43 -19.76 28.54
CA ASN A 76 -25.84 -18.68 27.62
C ASN A 76 -26.38 -17.48 28.38
N GLY A 77 -25.75 -16.31 28.18
CA GLY A 77 -26.28 -15.00 28.53
C GLY A 77 -26.21 -14.60 30.00
N GLY A 78 -25.59 -13.44 30.27
CA GLY A 78 -25.47 -12.82 31.60
C GLY A 78 -24.02 -12.44 31.91
N HIS A 79 -23.78 -11.37 32.66
CA HIS A 79 -22.44 -10.93 33.06
C HIS A 79 -21.86 -11.91 34.12
N HIS A 80 -21.66 -13.17 33.74
CA HIS A 80 -21.21 -14.23 34.62
C HIS A 80 -19.69 -14.14 34.74
N THR A 81 -19.21 -13.87 35.95
CA THR A 81 -17.80 -13.99 36.32
C THR A 81 -17.57 -15.43 36.80
N ILE A 82 -16.79 -16.21 36.07
CA ILE A 82 -16.44 -17.58 36.46
C ILE A 82 -15.02 -17.58 37.03
N SER A 83 -14.91 -17.75 38.36
CA SER A 83 -13.66 -17.89 39.11
C SER A 83 -13.76 -19.06 40.09
N SER A 84 -12.69 -19.86 40.23
CA SER A 84 -12.63 -20.89 41.26
C SER A 84 -11.50 -20.61 42.27
N THR A 85 -11.77 -20.80 43.56
CA THR A 85 -10.86 -20.49 44.68
C THR A 85 -10.90 -21.61 45.71
N LYS A 86 -10.40 -22.82 45.36
CA LYS A 86 -10.27 -23.91 46.34
C LYS A 86 -8.80 -24.20 46.65
N GLN A 87 -8.41 -23.88 47.88
CA GLN A 87 -7.09 -24.15 48.47
C GLN A 87 -7.03 -25.58 49.03
N SER A 88 -6.02 -26.36 48.64
CA SER A 88 -5.60 -27.57 49.38
C SER A 88 -4.08 -27.72 49.36
N ALA A 89 -3.49 -28.16 50.47
CA ALA A 89 -2.10 -27.94 50.84
C ALA A 89 -1.01 -28.65 50.00
N GLN A 90 -1.35 -29.42 48.95
CA GLN A 90 -0.35 -30.16 48.15
C GLN A 90 -0.58 -30.19 46.63
N VAL A 91 -1.74 -29.77 46.13
CA VAL A 91 -2.04 -29.58 44.69
C VAL A 91 -3.05 -28.43 44.58
N PHE A 92 -2.69 -27.36 43.86
CA PHE A 92 -3.49 -26.15 43.70
C PHE A 92 -4.17 -26.15 42.33
N THR A 93 -5.28 -26.88 42.18
CA THR A 93 -6.09 -26.85 40.95
C THR A 93 -7.32 -25.99 41.15
N SER A 94 -7.30 -24.76 40.64
CA SER A 94 -8.45 -23.83 40.59
C SER A 94 -8.88 -23.57 39.14
N ARG A 95 -9.28 -24.65 38.46
CA ARG A 95 -9.79 -24.60 37.09
C ARG A 95 -11.30 -24.39 37.11
N ALA A 96 -11.83 -23.61 36.17
CA ALA A 96 -13.26 -23.42 36.01
C ALA A 96 -13.95 -24.68 35.46
N PHE A 97 -13.38 -25.30 34.40
CA PHE A 97 -13.98 -26.47 33.74
C PHE A 97 -12.96 -27.54 33.36
N ASP A 98 -13.33 -28.82 33.56
CA ASP A 98 -12.72 -29.99 32.91
C ASP A 98 -13.75 -30.61 31.98
N ASN A 99 -13.66 -30.29 30.68
CA ASN A 99 -14.57 -30.78 29.66
C ASN A 99 -14.10 -32.10 29.05
N ARG A 100 -14.89 -33.15 29.22
CA ARG A 100 -14.74 -34.45 28.53
C ARG A 100 -15.87 -34.73 27.54
N GLY A 101 -16.87 -33.85 27.45
CA GLY A 101 -18.04 -33.96 26.57
C GLY A 101 -18.13 -32.81 25.58
N THR A 102 -19.30 -32.19 25.48
CA THR A 102 -19.51 -30.93 24.75
C THR A 102 -19.78 -29.79 25.72
N LEU A 103 -18.97 -28.74 25.66
CA LEU A 103 -19.15 -27.52 26.45
C LEU A 103 -19.37 -26.33 25.53
N GLU A 104 -20.49 -25.65 25.70
CA GLU A 104 -20.85 -24.44 24.96
C GLU A 104 -20.95 -23.26 25.94
N ILE A 105 -20.20 -22.19 25.70
CA ILE A 105 -20.24 -20.98 26.52
C ILE A 105 -20.40 -19.77 25.60
N SER A 106 -21.37 -18.92 25.87
CA SER A 106 -21.57 -17.66 25.15
C SER A 106 -21.69 -16.45 26.06
N ASP A 107 -21.09 -15.33 25.63
CA ASP A 107 -21.19 -14.00 26.25
C ASP A 107 -20.77 -13.92 27.73
N CYS A 108 -19.76 -14.70 28.13
CA CYS A 108 -19.27 -14.80 29.52
C CYS A 108 -17.91 -14.14 29.74
N THR A 109 -17.63 -13.72 30.99
CA THR A 109 -16.29 -13.27 31.43
C THR A 109 -15.65 -14.33 32.33
N ILE A 110 -14.52 -14.86 31.89
CA ILE A 110 -13.75 -15.90 32.58
C ILE A 110 -12.41 -15.28 32.98
N THR A 111 -12.23 -15.02 34.28
CA THR A 111 -11.09 -14.23 34.74
C THR A 111 -10.51 -14.72 36.06
N GLY A 112 -9.20 -14.54 36.23
CA GLY A 112 -8.49 -14.85 37.47
C GLY A 112 -8.42 -16.34 37.81
N ASN A 113 -8.69 -17.23 36.86
CA ASN A 113 -8.57 -18.66 37.09
C ASN A 113 -7.10 -19.08 37.00
N PHE A 114 -6.70 -20.02 37.83
CA PHE A 114 -5.30 -20.38 37.94
C PHE A 114 -5.11 -21.88 38.15
N ASN A 115 -4.11 -22.47 37.49
CA ASN A 115 -3.75 -23.86 37.70
C ASN A 115 -2.27 -24.02 38.03
N THR A 116 -1.97 -24.85 39.03
CA THR A 116 -0.60 -25.01 39.54
C THR A 116 -0.21 -26.49 39.59
N ALA A 117 0.84 -26.84 38.85
CA ALA A 117 1.46 -28.16 38.90
C ALA A 117 2.80 -28.07 39.64
N VAL A 118 2.82 -28.50 40.90
CA VAL A 118 4.02 -28.49 41.78
C VAL A 118 4.58 -29.90 42.00
N SER A 119 4.17 -30.88 41.19
CA SER A 119 4.63 -32.26 41.32
C SER A 119 5.58 -32.66 40.17
N TRP A 120 6.65 -33.38 40.52
CA TRP A 120 7.73 -33.81 39.63
C TRP A 120 7.30 -34.77 38.49
N PHE A 121 6.03 -35.20 38.47
CA PHE A 121 5.51 -36.21 37.54
C PHE A 121 4.19 -35.84 36.85
N SER A 122 3.67 -34.63 37.05
CA SER A 122 2.39 -34.20 36.46
C SER A 122 2.60 -33.09 35.46
N SER A 123 2.17 -33.26 34.21
CA SER A 123 1.80 -32.11 33.37
C SER A 123 0.48 -31.54 33.89
N SER A 124 0.29 -30.23 33.73
CA SER A 124 -1.02 -29.61 33.92
C SER A 124 -1.39 -28.86 32.66
N SER A 125 -2.68 -28.76 32.42
CA SER A 125 -3.19 -28.10 31.22
C SER A 125 -4.29 -27.13 31.66
N GLY A 126 -4.47 -26.04 30.93
CA GLY A 126 -5.58 -25.08 30.95
C GLY A 126 -5.82 -24.38 32.28
N GLY A 127 -5.40 -23.11 32.42
CA GLY A 127 -5.64 -22.34 33.65
C GLY A 127 -7.13 -22.15 33.97
N SER A 128 -7.99 -21.98 32.96
CA SER A 128 -9.45 -21.93 33.15
C SER A 128 -10.16 -23.20 32.70
N ILE A 129 -9.91 -23.66 31.47
CA ILE A 129 -10.67 -24.76 30.83
C ILE A 129 -9.72 -25.82 30.28
N ALA A 130 -9.98 -27.09 30.61
CA ALA A 130 -9.44 -28.25 29.90
C ALA A 130 -10.47 -28.73 28.92
N ASN A 131 -10.04 -28.95 27.68
CA ASN A 131 -10.78 -29.72 26.72
C ASN A 131 -10.07 -31.06 26.53
N GLY A 132 -10.61 -32.11 27.13
CA GLY A 132 -10.05 -33.45 27.11
C GLY A 132 -10.09 -34.12 25.74
N GLU A 133 -9.54 -35.33 25.64
CA GLU A 133 -9.50 -36.08 24.39
C GLU A 133 -10.90 -36.30 23.81
N ASN A 134 -11.05 -36.05 22.51
CA ASN A 134 -12.32 -36.13 21.77
C ASN A 134 -13.45 -35.21 22.30
N ALA A 135 -13.15 -34.29 23.22
CA ALA A 135 -14.11 -33.32 23.72
C ALA A 135 -14.26 -32.14 22.76
N ARG A 136 -15.46 -31.54 22.76
CA ARG A 136 -15.79 -30.38 21.94
C ARG A 136 -16.05 -29.17 22.81
N LEU A 137 -15.33 -28.08 22.54
CA LEU A 137 -15.53 -26.78 23.18
C LEU A 137 -16.02 -25.77 22.13
N ILE A 138 -17.11 -25.08 22.42
CA ILE A 138 -17.67 -24.01 21.60
C ILE A 138 -17.73 -22.74 22.44
N LEU A 139 -17.10 -21.67 21.97
CA LEU A 139 -17.05 -20.38 22.65
C LEU A 139 -17.52 -19.28 21.68
N SER A 140 -18.40 -18.40 22.16
CA SER A 140 -18.88 -17.25 21.37
C SER A 140 -18.98 -15.99 22.23
N GLY A 141 -18.33 -14.89 21.85
CA GLY A 141 -18.50 -13.61 22.54
C GLY A 141 -17.92 -13.55 23.97
N CYS A 142 -17.02 -14.47 24.32
CA CYS A 142 -16.48 -14.57 25.68
C CYS A 142 -15.20 -13.75 25.87
N SER A 143 -14.96 -13.27 27.08
CA SER A 143 -13.70 -12.63 27.49
C SER A 143 -12.93 -13.52 28.47
N PHE A 144 -11.68 -13.82 28.14
CA PHE A 144 -10.72 -14.54 28.99
C PHE A 144 -9.63 -13.56 29.42
N SER A 145 -9.58 -13.20 30.69
CA SER A 145 -8.59 -12.25 31.19
C SER A 145 -7.85 -12.71 32.45
N ASN A 146 -6.53 -12.51 32.49
CA ASN A 146 -5.69 -12.84 33.65
C ASN A 146 -5.84 -14.29 34.13
N ASN A 147 -6.10 -15.23 33.20
CA ASN A 147 -6.09 -16.64 33.53
C ASN A 147 -4.66 -17.16 33.40
N GLY A 148 -4.23 -17.95 34.38
CA GLY A 148 -2.85 -18.28 34.58
C GLY A 148 -2.58 -19.75 34.77
N MET A 149 -1.38 -20.15 34.41
CA MET A 149 -0.85 -21.45 34.75
C MET A 149 0.59 -21.33 35.25
N VAL A 150 0.91 -22.02 36.34
CA VAL A 150 2.28 -22.13 36.85
C VAL A 150 2.65 -23.61 36.99
N SER A 151 3.62 -24.06 36.22
CA SER A 151 4.06 -25.46 36.18
C SER A 151 5.57 -25.58 36.38
N GLN A 152 6.02 -26.45 37.29
CA GLN A 152 7.45 -26.78 37.42
C GLN A 152 7.95 -27.73 36.32
N THR A 153 7.01 -28.38 35.63
CA THR A 153 7.21 -29.28 34.48
C THR A 153 6.66 -28.57 33.25
N ASP A 154 5.92 -29.26 32.37
CA ASP A 154 5.33 -28.64 31.19
C ASP A 154 4.07 -27.88 31.54
N GLY A 155 3.94 -26.69 30.95
CA GLY A 155 2.79 -25.81 31.10
C GLY A 155 2.06 -25.61 29.78
N GLU A 156 0.75 -25.74 29.79
CA GLU A 156 -0.08 -25.71 28.58
C GLU A 156 -1.32 -24.85 28.80
N GLY A 157 -1.41 -23.70 28.12
CA GLY A 157 -2.66 -22.95 28.01
C GLY A 157 -3.03 -22.18 29.28
N GLY A 158 -2.70 -20.89 29.36
CA GLY A 158 -3.07 -20.08 30.53
C GLY A 158 -4.57 -19.88 30.69
N ALA A 159 -5.33 -19.84 29.60
CA ALA A 159 -6.80 -19.88 29.64
C ALA A 159 -7.34 -21.25 29.25
N LEU A 160 -6.97 -21.72 28.06
CA LEU A 160 -7.53 -22.91 27.43
C LEU A 160 -6.45 -23.92 27.10
N ALA A 161 -6.69 -25.19 27.40
CA ALA A 161 -5.87 -26.27 26.86
C ALA A 161 -6.71 -27.36 26.21
N GLY A 162 -6.30 -27.82 25.02
CA GLY A 162 -6.96 -28.91 24.30
C GLY A 162 -6.06 -30.12 24.12
N ALA A 163 -6.51 -31.30 24.54
CA ALA A 163 -5.81 -32.57 24.36
C ALA A 163 -5.84 -33.05 22.89
N ALA A 164 -5.11 -34.13 22.60
CA ALA A 164 -5.12 -34.75 21.29
C ALA A 164 -6.53 -35.19 20.87
N GLY A 165 -6.89 -34.96 19.60
CA GLY A 165 -8.23 -35.27 19.07
C GLY A 165 -9.36 -34.37 19.57
N SER A 166 -9.08 -33.42 20.46
CA SER A 166 -10.08 -32.42 20.89
C SER A 166 -10.37 -31.39 19.79
N VAL A 167 -11.55 -30.77 19.84
CA VAL A 167 -11.97 -29.72 18.89
C VAL A 167 -12.43 -28.49 19.65
N MET A 168 -11.87 -27.33 19.31
CA MET A 168 -12.27 -26.03 19.86
C MET A 168 -12.74 -25.11 18.73
N SER A 169 -13.96 -24.57 18.85
CA SER A 169 -14.54 -23.59 17.93
C SER A 169 -14.80 -22.30 18.69
N ILE A 170 -14.05 -21.24 18.38
CA ILE A 170 -14.02 -20.00 19.16
C ILE A 170 -14.32 -18.82 18.23
N GLN A 171 -15.32 -18.03 18.57
CA GLN A 171 -15.77 -16.91 17.75
C GLN A 171 -15.99 -15.65 18.59
N GLY A 172 -15.49 -14.50 18.14
CA GLY A 172 -15.79 -13.22 18.79
C GLY A 172 -15.25 -13.12 20.22
N CYS A 173 -14.19 -13.88 20.56
CA CYS A 173 -13.67 -13.94 21.93
C CYS A 173 -12.39 -13.11 22.08
N ASP A 174 -12.24 -12.52 23.26
CA ASP A 174 -11.06 -11.75 23.66
C ASP A 174 -10.21 -12.53 24.67
N PHE A 175 -8.92 -12.62 24.43
CA PHE A 175 -7.92 -13.21 25.33
C PHE A 175 -6.92 -12.14 25.73
N THR A 176 -6.97 -11.69 26.98
CA THR A 176 -6.12 -10.58 27.46
C THR A 176 -5.31 -10.99 28.68
N ASN A 177 -3.99 -10.80 28.62
CA ASN A 177 -3.07 -11.04 29.75
C ASN A 177 -3.18 -12.45 30.35
N ASN A 178 -3.57 -13.44 29.56
CA ASN A 178 -3.51 -14.83 30.01
C ASN A 178 -2.07 -15.31 29.92
N TYR A 179 -1.66 -16.17 30.85
CA TYR A 179 -0.25 -16.50 30.98
C TYR A 179 0.03 -17.94 31.37
N VAL A 180 1.20 -18.39 30.93
CA VAL A 180 1.86 -19.58 31.46
C VAL A 180 3.24 -19.14 31.93
N SER A 181 3.54 -19.28 33.22
CA SER A 181 4.80 -18.77 33.78
C SER A 181 5.40 -19.67 34.83
N PHE A 182 6.72 -19.71 34.90
CA PHE A 182 7.43 -20.31 36.02
C PHE A 182 8.72 -19.54 36.36
N HIS A 183 8.98 -19.34 37.66
CA HIS A 183 10.05 -18.46 38.15
C HIS A 183 11.13 -19.19 38.98
N GLU A 184 10.88 -20.43 39.41
CA GLU A 184 11.84 -21.16 40.24
C GLU A 184 12.84 -21.97 39.40
N PRO A 185 14.05 -22.24 39.92
CA PRO A 185 15.00 -23.13 39.26
C PRO A 185 14.44 -24.57 39.23
N CYS A 186 14.43 -25.19 38.06
CA CYS A 186 14.05 -26.61 37.93
C CYS A 186 15.17 -27.42 37.25
N LEU A 187 15.27 -28.71 37.57
CA LEU A 187 16.35 -29.57 37.06
C LEU A 187 16.05 -30.19 35.68
N ASN A 188 14.83 -30.05 35.14
CA ASN A 188 14.30 -30.94 34.09
C ASN A 188 13.92 -30.27 32.74
N SER A 189 14.43 -29.07 32.42
CA SER A 189 14.22 -28.39 31.10
C SER A 189 12.73 -28.31 30.65
N PRO A 190 11.84 -27.68 31.44
CA PRO A 190 10.41 -27.61 31.18
C PRO A 190 10.07 -26.80 29.95
N GLN A 191 8.92 -27.13 29.35
CA GLN A 191 8.40 -26.45 28.17
C GLN A 191 7.07 -25.76 28.50
N GLN A 192 6.99 -24.46 28.24
CA GLN A 192 5.82 -23.63 28.49
C GLN A 192 5.18 -23.23 27.17
N TYR A 193 3.88 -23.52 27.02
CA TYR A 193 3.15 -23.43 25.76
C TYR A 193 1.88 -22.62 25.91
N GLY A 194 1.67 -21.64 25.03
CA GLY A 194 0.36 -21.01 24.83
C GLY A 194 -0.11 -20.19 26.03
N GLY A 195 0.28 -18.92 26.11
CA GLY A 195 -0.17 -18.05 27.23
C GLY A 195 -1.69 -17.94 27.33
N ALA A 196 -2.40 -17.93 26.20
CA ALA A 196 -3.86 -18.07 26.17
C ALA A 196 -4.30 -19.50 25.88
N ILE A 197 -3.84 -20.07 24.76
CA ILE A 197 -4.32 -21.35 24.24
C ILE A 197 -3.13 -22.27 23.95
N ALA A 198 -3.12 -23.47 24.52
CA ALA A 198 -2.29 -24.56 24.04
C ALA A 198 -3.17 -25.69 23.51
N SER A 199 -2.89 -26.23 22.33
CA SER A 199 -3.67 -27.34 21.82
C SER A 199 -2.86 -28.37 21.06
N PHE A 200 -3.23 -29.63 21.30
CA PHE A 200 -2.80 -30.79 20.54
C PHE A 200 -3.90 -31.32 19.59
N GLY A 201 -5.02 -30.60 19.50
CA GLY A 201 -6.18 -30.92 18.68
C GLY A 201 -6.41 -29.89 17.56
N ALA A 202 -7.66 -29.79 17.11
CA ALA A 202 -8.09 -28.81 16.13
C ALA A 202 -8.66 -27.56 16.81
N VAL A 203 -8.22 -26.38 16.37
CA VAL A 203 -8.69 -25.09 16.87
C VAL A 203 -9.11 -24.23 15.69
N THR A 204 -10.37 -23.78 15.70
CA THR A 204 -10.91 -22.82 14.76
C THR A 204 -11.20 -21.52 15.50
N LEU A 205 -10.62 -20.42 15.01
CA LEU A 205 -10.78 -19.07 15.57
C LEU A 205 -11.43 -18.15 14.54
N SER A 206 -12.36 -17.30 14.94
CA SER A 206 -12.91 -16.27 14.05
C SER A 206 -13.24 -14.98 14.80
N ASN A 207 -12.81 -13.83 14.28
CA ASN A 207 -13.04 -12.53 14.92
C ASN A 207 -12.56 -12.49 16.38
N CYS A 208 -11.40 -13.09 16.68
CA CYS A 208 -10.86 -13.15 18.04
C CYS A 208 -9.66 -12.22 18.21
N ARG A 209 -9.49 -11.68 19.42
CA ARG A 209 -8.36 -10.83 19.80
C ARG A 209 -7.51 -11.49 20.88
N PHE A 210 -6.19 -11.41 20.72
CA PHE A 210 -5.19 -11.86 21.67
C PHE A 210 -4.28 -10.68 22.02
N SER A 211 -4.38 -10.17 23.24
CA SER A 211 -3.64 -8.98 23.68
C SER A 211 -2.82 -9.25 24.94
N GLY A 212 -1.50 -9.02 24.89
CA GLY A 212 -0.64 -9.11 26.07
C GLY A 212 -0.55 -10.49 26.71
N ASN A 213 -0.96 -11.56 26.02
CA ASN A 213 -0.81 -12.91 26.55
C ASN A 213 0.64 -13.33 26.47
N TYR A 214 1.09 -14.14 27.43
CA TYR A 214 2.50 -14.48 27.49
C TYR A 214 2.85 -15.87 28.01
N THR A 215 3.98 -16.35 27.55
CA THR A 215 4.71 -17.47 28.15
C THR A 215 6.03 -16.96 28.69
N SER A 216 6.33 -17.22 29.96
CA SER A 216 7.57 -16.74 30.57
C SER A 216 8.27 -17.76 31.45
N TYR A 217 9.59 -17.85 31.28
CA TYR A 217 10.45 -18.71 32.06
C TYR A 217 11.78 -17.99 32.35
N LEU A 218 11.93 -17.48 33.57
CA LEU A 218 13.04 -16.57 33.91
C LEU A 218 14.30 -17.26 34.46
N ASN A 219 14.23 -18.55 34.85
CA ASN A 219 15.29 -19.15 35.67
C ASN A 219 15.73 -20.53 35.16
N ALA A 220 16.77 -20.55 34.31
CA ALA A 220 17.37 -21.79 33.84
C ALA A 220 17.99 -22.54 35.02
N GLY A 221 17.51 -23.75 35.34
CA GLY A 221 18.26 -24.63 36.22
C GLY A 221 19.54 -25.13 35.55
N ALA A 222 20.34 -25.89 36.30
CA ALA A 222 21.70 -26.30 35.91
C ALA A 222 21.85 -27.00 34.54
N ASN A 223 20.76 -27.45 33.91
CA ASN A 223 20.74 -28.14 32.62
C ASN A 223 20.32 -27.27 31.40
N GLY A 224 19.95 -26.00 31.61
CA GLY A 224 20.00 -24.96 30.56
C GLY A 224 19.18 -25.16 29.28
N MET A 225 17.97 -25.74 29.28
CA MET A 225 17.14 -25.87 28.05
C MET A 225 15.64 -25.63 28.27
N SER A 226 15.25 -24.61 29.04
CA SER A 226 13.84 -24.28 29.22
C SER A 226 13.30 -23.45 28.04
N THR A 227 12.14 -23.84 27.50
CA THR A 227 11.56 -23.23 26.30
C THR A 227 10.23 -22.55 26.61
N ALA A 228 10.08 -21.29 26.19
CA ALA A 228 8.81 -20.57 26.18
C ALA A 228 8.33 -20.43 24.74
N ALA A 229 7.13 -20.91 24.44
CA ALA A 229 6.63 -21.02 23.08
C ALA A 229 5.17 -20.59 22.95
N GLY A 230 4.86 -19.73 21.98
CA GLY A 230 3.49 -19.30 21.71
C GLY A 230 2.92 -18.40 22.80
N GLY A 231 3.30 -17.13 22.83
CA GLY A 231 2.83 -16.22 23.88
C GLY A 231 1.30 -16.10 23.94
N ALA A 232 0.62 -16.18 22.80
CA ALA A 232 -0.83 -16.35 22.75
C ALA A 232 -1.24 -17.81 22.53
N VAL A 233 -0.80 -18.40 21.42
CA VAL A 233 -1.26 -19.73 20.97
C VAL A 233 -0.06 -20.65 20.71
N SER A 234 -0.11 -21.86 21.23
CA SER A 234 0.83 -22.92 20.88
C SER A 234 0.09 -24.14 20.36
N MET A 235 0.51 -24.65 19.20
CA MET A 235 0.02 -25.87 18.61
C MET A 235 1.15 -26.90 18.54
N ALA A 236 0.92 -28.08 19.11
CA ALA A 236 1.91 -29.14 19.15
C ALA A 236 1.27 -30.51 18.84
N THR A 237 2.07 -31.49 18.43
CA THR A 237 1.71 -32.90 18.13
C THR A 237 1.21 -33.17 16.70
N TYR A 238 1.55 -34.37 16.19
CA TYR A 238 1.35 -34.91 14.85
C TYR A 238 -0.06 -34.65 14.25
N GLY A 239 -0.23 -33.48 13.64
CA GLY A 239 -1.47 -33.11 12.94
C GLY A 239 -2.38 -32.12 13.68
N ALA A 240 -1.92 -31.49 14.77
CA ALA A 240 -2.62 -30.35 15.36
C ALA A 240 -2.83 -29.25 14.30
N ARG A 241 -4.02 -28.62 14.31
CA ARG A 241 -4.45 -27.72 13.24
C ARG A 241 -5.06 -26.46 13.81
N LEU A 242 -4.49 -25.32 13.44
CA LEU A 242 -5.03 -24.01 13.74
C LEU A 242 -5.58 -23.38 12.46
N GLU A 243 -6.87 -23.11 12.45
CA GLU A 243 -7.53 -22.34 11.38
C GLU A 243 -8.12 -21.07 11.95
N GLY A 244 -8.08 -19.99 11.18
CA GLY A 244 -8.87 -18.84 11.55
C GLY A 244 -8.94 -17.72 10.54
N ASP A 245 -9.85 -16.79 10.82
CA ASP A 245 -10.11 -15.61 10.01
C ASP A 245 -10.34 -14.39 10.89
N ALA A 246 -9.89 -13.22 10.43
CA ALA A 246 -10.03 -11.94 11.13
C ALA A 246 -9.52 -11.99 12.58
N LEU A 247 -8.24 -12.34 12.75
CA LEU A 247 -7.60 -12.46 14.07
C LEU A 247 -6.69 -11.28 14.36
N GLU A 248 -6.67 -10.83 15.62
CA GLU A 248 -5.75 -9.79 16.09
C GLU A 248 -4.81 -10.33 17.17
N PHE A 249 -3.50 -10.25 16.93
CA PHE A 249 -2.45 -10.58 17.90
C PHE A 249 -1.65 -9.32 18.21
N HIS A 250 -1.84 -8.77 19.41
CA HIS A 250 -1.22 -7.52 19.83
C HIS A 250 -0.36 -7.69 21.09
N GLY A 251 0.94 -7.40 21.00
CA GLY A 251 1.82 -7.34 22.17
C GLY A 251 1.94 -8.65 22.95
N ASN A 252 1.68 -9.80 22.32
CA ASN A 252 1.87 -11.09 22.96
C ASN A 252 3.36 -11.46 22.95
N TYR A 253 3.82 -12.18 23.97
CA TYR A 253 5.25 -12.47 24.05
C TYR A 253 5.61 -13.83 24.63
N ALA A 254 6.75 -14.34 24.17
CA ALA A 254 7.43 -15.50 24.72
C ALA A 254 8.77 -15.04 25.29
N MET A 255 9.05 -15.35 26.55
CA MET A 255 10.30 -14.97 27.21
C MET A 255 10.89 -16.18 27.91
N GLY A 256 12.10 -16.57 27.53
CA GLY A 256 12.71 -17.76 28.09
C GLY A 256 14.17 -17.89 27.72
N TYR A 257 14.80 -18.96 28.20
CA TYR A 257 16.16 -19.29 27.79
C TYR A 257 16.21 -19.65 26.30
N ALA A 258 15.21 -20.39 25.82
CA ALA A 258 14.79 -20.39 24.43
C ALA A 258 13.37 -19.81 24.35
N ALA A 259 13.13 -18.95 23.36
CA ALA A 259 11.84 -18.31 23.16
C ALA A 259 11.41 -18.41 21.70
N SER A 260 10.18 -18.83 21.44
CA SER A 260 9.67 -18.94 20.08
C SER A 260 8.21 -18.52 19.94
N GLY A 261 7.90 -17.87 18.81
CA GLY A 261 6.52 -17.53 18.45
C GLY A 261 5.87 -16.63 19.50
N GLY A 262 6.27 -15.35 19.56
CA GLY A 262 5.74 -14.42 20.56
C GLY A 262 4.21 -14.33 20.55
N ALA A 263 3.56 -14.50 19.40
CA ALA A 263 2.14 -14.76 19.32
C ALA A 263 1.83 -16.26 19.18
N VAL A 264 2.34 -16.89 18.11
CA VAL A 264 1.94 -18.24 17.70
C VAL A 264 3.16 -19.13 17.52
N ASN A 265 3.15 -20.32 18.10
CA ASN A 265 4.16 -21.35 17.87
C ASN A 265 3.54 -22.63 17.32
N LEU A 266 4.17 -23.22 16.29
CA LEU A 266 3.82 -24.51 15.73
C LEU A 266 5.00 -25.48 15.87
N ASN A 267 4.72 -26.67 16.39
CA ASN A 267 5.73 -27.72 16.52
C ASN A 267 5.15 -29.10 16.17
N ASN A 268 6.04 -30.05 15.87
CA ASN A 268 5.75 -31.47 15.64
C ASN A 268 4.69 -31.72 14.54
N ASN A 269 4.95 -31.27 13.32
CA ASN A 269 4.07 -31.39 12.15
C ASN A 269 2.68 -30.74 12.33
N ALA A 270 2.59 -29.70 13.15
CA ALA A 270 1.38 -28.90 13.25
C ALA A 270 1.15 -28.07 11.97
N SER A 271 -0.10 -27.67 11.74
CA SER A 271 -0.49 -26.85 10.59
C SER A 271 -1.21 -25.59 11.00
N ILE A 272 -0.94 -24.50 10.28
CA ILE A 272 -1.65 -23.23 10.42
C ILE A 272 -2.25 -22.78 9.09
N LYS A 273 -3.50 -22.32 9.13
CA LYS A 273 -4.16 -21.64 8.03
C LYS A 273 -4.92 -20.42 8.53
N LEU A 274 -4.36 -19.23 8.34
CA LEU A 274 -5.00 -17.98 8.75
C LEU A 274 -5.34 -17.11 7.55
N SER A 275 -6.45 -16.39 7.66
CA SER A 275 -6.83 -15.32 6.73
C SER A 275 -7.08 -14.02 7.48
N ASN A 276 -6.76 -12.88 6.87
CA ASN A 276 -7.06 -11.54 7.40
C ASN A 276 -6.58 -11.31 8.84
N ALA A 277 -5.43 -11.87 9.22
CA ALA A 277 -4.89 -11.74 10.58
C ALA A 277 -3.87 -10.59 10.68
N SER A 278 -3.88 -9.87 11.81
CA SER A 278 -2.91 -8.83 12.14
C SER A 278 -2.03 -9.26 13.32
N PHE A 279 -0.72 -9.16 13.15
CA PHE A 279 0.29 -9.39 14.17
C PHE A 279 1.04 -8.08 14.42
N THR A 280 0.79 -7.45 15.56
CA THR A 280 1.37 -6.15 15.90
C THR A 280 2.14 -6.20 17.21
N GLY A 281 3.43 -5.85 17.18
CA GLY A 281 4.24 -5.68 18.38
C GLY A 281 4.46 -6.96 19.21
N ASN A 282 4.26 -8.14 18.62
CA ASN A 282 4.53 -9.40 19.31
C ASN A 282 6.03 -9.68 19.34
N TYR A 283 6.52 -10.32 20.41
CA TYR A 283 7.96 -10.53 20.53
C TYR A 283 8.39 -11.83 21.21
N ALA A 284 9.56 -12.32 20.82
CA ALA A 284 10.25 -13.42 21.49
C ALA A 284 11.58 -12.92 22.07
N PHE A 285 11.82 -13.19 23.35
CA PHE A 285 12.98 -12.68 24.08
C PHE A 285 13.80 -13.81 24.72
N CYS A 286 15.07 -13.91 24.31
CA CYS A 286 16.03 -14.86 24.87
C CYS A 286 16.73 -14.27 26.10
N THR A 287 16.66 -14.98 27.23
CA THR A 287 17.30 -14.62 28.51
C THR A 287 18.59 -15.40 28.78
N ALA A 288 19.03 -16.26 27.85
CA ALA A 288 20.21 -17.12 28.04
C ALA A 288 21.51 -16.33 28.23
N HIS A 289 22.48 -16.90 28.96
CA HIS A 289 23.79 -16.30 29.20
C HIS A 289 24.79 -16.57 28.05
N SER A 290 25.91 -15.84 27.96
CA SER A 290 26.82 -15.88 26.80
C SER A 290 27.53 -17.22 26.54
N THR A 291 27.49 -18.18 27.47
CA THR A 291 28.12 -19.50 27.33
C THR A 291 27.14 -20.60 26.89
N SER A 292 26.00 -20.22 26.31
CA SER A 292 24.83 -21.09 26.21
C SER A 292 24.14 -21.06 24.85
N ALA A 293 23.52 -22.18 24.45
CA ALA A 293 22.87 -22.35 23.16
C ALA A 293 21.42 -21.80 23.07
N GLY A 294 21.01 -20.91 23.97
CA GLY A 294 19.66 -20.31 23.97
C GLY A 294 19.40 -19.49 22.71
N ARG A 295 18.15 -19.38 22.25
CA ARG A 295 17.79 -18.76 20.96
C ARG A 295 16.42 -18.09 21.03
N ALA A 296 16.21 -17.04 20.23
CA ALA A 296 14.91 -16.40 20.02
C ALA A 296 14.47 -16.54 18.55
N TRP A 297 13.23 -16.99 18.33
CA TRP A 297 12.73 -17.28 16.98
C TRP A 297 11.30 -16.80 16.76
N GLY A 298 11.07 -16.06 15.68
CA GLY A 298 9.73 -15.68 15.25
C GLY A 298 9.01 -14.81 16.28
N GLY A 299 9.20 -13.49 16.22
CA GLY A 299 8.57 -12.57 17.17
C GLY A 299 7.04 -12.64 17.15
N ALA A 300 6.45 -12.92 16.00
CA ALA A 300 5.03 -13.25 15.88
C ALA A 300 4.81 -14.76 15.75
N LEU A 301 5.42 -15.41 14.75
CA LEU A 301 5.12 -16.78 14.38
C LEU A 301 6.39 -17.62 14.25
N ASN A 302 6.41 -18.80 14.89
CA ASN A 302 7.45 -19.79 14.70
C ASN A 302 6.89 -21.09 14.14
N LEU A 303 7.55 -21.63 13.10
CA LEU A 303 7.29 -22.97 12.55
C LEU A 303 8.50 -23.86 12.80
N GLU A 304 8.28 -24.99 13.46
CA GLU A 304 9.33 -25.96 13.77
C GLU A 304 8.90 -27.41 13.43
N SER A 305 9.88 -28.31 13.29
CA SER A 305 9.70 -29.76 13.22
C SER A 305 8.68 -30.22 12.17
N GLY A 306 8.87 -29.82 10.92
CA GLY A 306 8.04 -30.25 9.78
C GLY A 306 6.67 -29.57 9.69
N SER A 307 6.44 -28.50 10.46
CA SER A 307 5.18 -27.75 10.44
C SER A 307 4.90 -27.08 9.09
N THR A 308 3.63 -26.83 8.81
CA THR A 308 3.18 -26.20 7.56
C THR A 308 2.30 -24.99 7.82
N GLY A 309 2.45 -23.95 7.00
CA GLY A 309 1.68 -22.71 7.15
C GLY A 309 1.16 -22.16 5.84
N THR A 310 -0.09 -21.71 5.83
CA THR A 310 -0.67 -20.90 4.76
C THR A 310 -1.32 -19.66 5.36
N LEU A 311 -0.79 -18.48 5.06
CA LEU A 311 -1.31 -17.22 5.55
C LEU A 311 -1.81 -16.38 4.38
N VAL A 312 -3.01 -15.82 4.49
CA VAL A 312 -3.66 -15.07 3.40
C VAL A 312 -4.10 -13.69 3.89
N SER A 313 -3.65 -12.63 3.22
CA SER A 313 -4.00 -11.24 3.56
C SER A 313 -3.66 -10.87 5.01
N CYS A 314 -2.54 -11.39 5.53
CA CYS A 314 -2.08 -11.11 6.89
C CYS A 314 -1.07 -9.95 6.92
N VAL A 315 -1.03 -9.22 8.03
CA VAL A 315 -0.12 -8.09 8.24
C VAL A 315 0.74 -8.32 9.48
N PHE A 316 2.04 -8.09 9.35
CA PHE A 316 3.03 -8.18 10.43
C PHE A 316 3.68 -6.81 10.64
N ASN A 317 3.41 -6.16 11.75
CA ASN A 317 3.90 -4.81 12.05
C ASN A 317 4.65 -4.74 13.38
N GLY A 318 5.91 -4.30 13.36
CA GLY A 318 6.69 -4.04 14.58
C GLY A 318 6.93 -5.27 15.46
N ASN A 319 6.80 -6.47 14.92
CA ASN A 319 7.12 -7.69 15.65
C ASN A 319 8.63 -7.85 15.69
N HIS A 320 9.14 -8.43 16.78
CA HIS A 320 10.57 -8.54 16.92
C HIS A 320 11.06 -9.73 17.72
N VAL A 321 12.31 -10.10 17.47
CA VAL A 321 13.08 -11.02 18.31
C VAL A 321 14.23 -10.27 18.93
N SER A 322 14.54 -10.57 20.19
CA SER A 322 15.71 -9.98 20.84
C SER A 322 16.43 -10.97 21.74
N SER A 323 17.75 -10.88 21.73
CA SER A 323 18.62 -11.52 22.69
C SER A 323 19.56 -10.51 23.33
N MET A 324 19.75 -10.62 24.65
CA MET A 324 20.73 -9.81 25.40
C MET A 324 22.12 -10.46 25.43
N THR A 325 22.30 -11.59 24.74
CA THR A 325 23.57 -12.32 24.66
C THR A 325 23.95 -12.62 23.23
N GLU A 326 25.16 -13.12 23.05
CA GLU A 326 25.74 -13.50 21.74
C GLU A 326 25.08 -14.80 21.22
N THR A 327 23.76 -14.78 21.11
CA THR A 327 22.95 -15.92 20.69
C THR A 327 22.07 -15.58 19.49
N ALA A 328 21.78 -16.60 18.68
CA ALA A 328 21.02 -16.47 17.45
C ALA A 328 19.60 -15.96 17.72
N SER A 329 19.23 -14.90 17.00
CA SER A 329 17.89 -14.30 17.04
C SER A 329 17.39 -14.16 15.61
N GLY A 330 16.42 -14.99 15.23
CA GLY A 330 15.98 -15.14 13.85
C GLY A 330 14.51 -14.81 13.65
N GLY A 331 14.22 -14.00 12.62
CA GLY A 331 12.85 -13.80 12.14
C GLY A 331 12.06 -12.86 13.03
N GLY A 332 12.27 -11.55 12.87
CA GLY A 332 11.60 -10.53 13.68
C GLY A 332 10.09 -10.71 13.71
N ALA A 333 9.47 -11.05 12.58
CA ALA A 333 8.09 -11.54 12.55
C ALA A 333 8.00 -13.07 12.53
N ILE A 334 8.64 -13.72 11.56
CA ILE A 334 8.44 -15.15 11.30
C ILE A 334 9.76 -15.90 11.25
N HIS A 335 9.81 -17.04 11.92
CA HIS A 335 10.87 -18.02 11.74
C HIS A 335 10.29 -19.30 11.10
N ASN A 336 10.87 -19.71 9.97
CA ASN A 336 10.48 -20.91 9.23
C ASN A 336 11.64 -21.91 9.24
N PHE A 337 11.60 -22.88 10.17
CA PHE A 337 12.71 -23.79 10.41
C PHE A 337 12.88 -24.85 9.32
N ILE A 338 14.02 -25.56 9.35
CA ILE A 338 14.35 -26.64 8.41
C ILE A 338 13.23 -27.68 8.35
N GLY A 339 12.89 -28.11 7.14
CA GLY A 339 11.85 -29.09 6.87
C GLY A 339 10.42 -28.52 6.92
N CYS A 340 10.24 -27.28 7.35
CA CYS A 340 8.93 -26.61 7.34
C CYS A 340 8.61 -26.03 5.96
N THR A 341 7.31 -25.81 5.71
CA THR A 341 6.83 -25.14 4.50
C THR A 341 5.89 -24.00 4.86
N LEU A 342 6.22 -22.79 4.40
CA LEU A 342 5.41 -21.60 4.59
C LEU A 342 5.00 -21.01 3.25
N THR A 343 3.70 -20.77 3.11
CA THR A 343 3.09 -20.09 1.97
C THR A 343 2.40 -18.81 2.45
N LEU A 344 2.81 -17.68 1.90
CA LEU A 344 2.27 -16.35 2.19
C LEU A 344 1.55 -15.84 0.93
N VAL A 345 0.29 -15.45 1.06
CA VAL A 345 -0.52 -14.91 -0.05
C VAL A 345 -1.02 -13.52 0.32
N ASN A 346 -0.61 -12.49 -0.41
CA ASN A 346 -1.01 -11.10 -0.17
C ASN A 346 -0.68 -10.61 1.26
N CYS A 347 0.43 -11.06 1.83
CA CYS A 347 0.84 -10.70 3.20
C CYS A 347 1.86 -9.56 3.20
N SER A 348 1.78 -8.64 4.17
CA SER A 348 2.71 -7.50 4.24
C SER A 348 3.44 -7.41 5.58
N PHE A 349 4.66 -6.88 5.55
CA PHE A 349 5.61 -6.83 6.65
C PHE A 349 6.19 -5.42 6.81
N TYR A 350 5.93 -4.81 7.96
CA TYR A 350 6.33 -3.45 8.28
C TYR A 350 7.13 -3.39 9.56
N ASP A 351 8.28 -2.73 9.52
CA ASP A 351 9.06 -2.35 10.71
C ASP A 351 9.39 -3.50 11.68
N ASN A 352 9.42 -4.75 11.19
CA ASN A 352 9.80 -5.89 12.01
C ASN A 352 11.32 -5.94 12.15
N TYR A 353 11.82 -6.43 13.28
CA TYR A 353 13.26 -6.47 13.48
C TYR A 353 13.80 -7.65 14.29
N ALA A 354 15.05 -8.01 14.00
CA ALA A 354 15.82 -8.97 14.78
C ALA A 354 16.97 -8.25 15.48
N SER A 355 17.15 -8.53 16.78
CA SER A 355 18.14 -7.90 17.66
C SER A 355 18.95 -8.93 18.43
N SER A 356 20.27 -8.72 18.58
CA SER A 356 21.15 -9.56 19.40
C SER A 356 22.34 -8.76 19.94
N ALA A 357 22.99 -9.23 21.00
CA ALA A 357 24.19 -8.56 21.54
C ALA A 357 25.34 -8.61 20.53
N ASP A 358 25.46 -9.73 19.82
CA ASP A 358 26.21 -9.79 18.57
C ASP A 358 25.24 -9.61 17.40
N ALA A 359 25.24 -8.41 16.82
CA ALA A 359 24.37 -8.06 15.71
C ALA A 359 24.48 -9.04 14.52
N SER A 360 25.62 -9.69 14.30
CA SER A 360 25.75 -10.66 13.19
C SER A 360 24.87 -11.90 13.34
N LEU A 361 24.41 -12.18 14.56
CA LEU A 361 23.53 -13.31 14.89
C LEU A 361 22.03 -12.93 14.84
N ALA A 362 21.71 -11.67 14.56
CA ALA A 362 20.35 -11.17 14.40
C ALA A 362 19.98 -11.18 12.92
N GLN A 363 19.15 -12.13 12.50
CA GLN A 363 18.96 -12.47 11.09
C GLN A 363 17.49 -12.42 10.69
N GLY A 364 17.20 -11.83 9.52
CA GLY A 364 15.86 -11.78 8.94
C GLY A 364 14.92 -10.85 9.70
N GLY A 365 14.91 -9.57 9.30
CA GLY A 365 14.13 -8.54 9.99
C GLY A 365 12.63 -8.85 10.00
N ALA A 366 12.11 -9.30 8.87
CA ALA A 366 10.76 -9.89 8.80
C ALA A 366 10.82 -11.41 8.96
N ILE A 367 11.59 -12.09 8.12
CA ILE A 367 11.57 -13.56 8.01
C ILE A 367 12.98 -14.11 8.08
N ALA A 368 13.23 -15.02 9.02
CA ALA A 368 14.36 -15.93 8.96
C ALA A 368 13.89 -17.26 8.39
N ASN A 369 14.50 -17.68 7.28
CA ASN A 369 14.11 -18.85 6.53
C ASN A 369 15.21 -19.92 6.51
N GLU A 370 14.84 -21.10 6.99
CA GLU A 370 15.63 -22.33 6.93
C GLU A 370 14.86 -23.46 6.22
N GLY A 371 13.58 -23.25 5.91
CA GLY A 371 12.69 -24.19 5.23
C GLY A 371 12.28 -23.71 3.83
N ARG A 372 11.17 -24.27 3.31
CA ARG A 372 10.62 -23.85 2.01
C ARG A 372 9.71 -22.64 2.19
N LEU A 373 10.01 -21.55 1.49
CA LEU A 373 9.21 -20.31 1.53
C LEU A 373 8.61 -20.00 0.16
N ARG A 374 7.30 -19.78 0.13
CA ARG A 374 6.58 -19.24 -1.04
C ARG A 374 5.90 -17.93 -0.66
N ILE A 375 6.09 -16.89 -1.48
CA ILE A 375 5.44 -15.59 -1.31
C ILE A 375 4.72 -15.25 -2.59
N ILE A 376 3.42 -14.98 -2.49
CA ILE A 376 2.51 -14.88 -3.62
C ILE A 376 1.73 -13.57 -3.51
N ALA A 377 1.90 -12.68 -4.49
CA ALA A 377 1.00 -11.57 -4.75
C ALA A 377 0.01 -11.95 -5.86
N ASN A 378 -1.26 -12.09 -5.50
CA ASN A 378 -2.33 -12.51 -6.39
C ASN A 378 -3.50 -11.54 -6.27
N GLY A 379 -3.62 -10.62 -7.23
CA GLY A 379 -4.66 -9.58 -7.27
C GLY A 379 -4.54 -8.47 -6.21
N ARG A 380 -3.53 -8.56 -5.32
CA ARG A 380 -3.16 -7.53 -4.34
C ARG A 380 -1.67 -7.54 -4.12
N ASP A 381 -1.15 -6.41 -3.67
CA ASP A 381 0.28 -6.26 -3.41
C ASP A 381 0.67 -6.89 -2.06
N SER A 382 1.90 -7.41 -2.00
CA SER A 382 2.58 -7.77 -0.74
C SER A 382 3.79 -6.87 -0.57
N ILE A 383 3.89 -6.20 0.56
CA ILE A 383 4.89 -5.14 0.78
C ILE A 383 5.80 -5.52 1.94
N PHE A 384 7.11 -5.35 1.74
CA PHE A 384 8.15 -5.46 2.77
C PHE A 384 8.82 -4.10 2.91
N ARG A 385 8.64 -3.43 4.05
CA ARG A 385 9.20 -2.09 4.29
C ARG A 385 9.64 -1.87 5.74
N GLY A 386 10.81 -1.27 5.92
CA GLY A 386 11.32 -0.86 7.23
C GLY A 386 11.83 -2.03 8.07
N ASN A 387 11.89 -3.24 7.50
CA ASN A 387 12.31 -4.43 8.21
C ASN A 387 13.85 -4.44 8.36
N ARG A 388 14.32 -4.72 9.57
CA ARG A 388 15.74 -4.61 9.91
C ARG A 388 16.28 -5.84 10.61
N ASP A 389 17.42 -6.32 10.18
CA ASP A 389 18.21 -7.28 10.96
C ASP A 389 19.54 -6.65 11.38
N HIS A 390 20.42 -7.43 12.00
CA HIS A 390 21.66 -6.92 12.58
C HIS A 390 21.46 -5.73 13.55
N VAL A 391 20.33 -5.69 14.25
CA VAL A 391 20.09 -4.65 15.26
C VAL A 391 20.88 -5.00 16.52
N PRO A 392 21.71 -4.10 17.06
CA PRO A 392 22.37 -4.34 18.34
C PRO A 392 21.37 -4.41 19.50
N ALA A 393 21.65 -5.23 20.51
CA ALA A 393 20.79 -5.40 21.70
C ALA A 393 20.42 -4.10 22.43
N LEU A 394 21.27 -3.07 22.35
CA LEU A 394 21.03 -1.75 22.96
C LEU A 394 20.23 -0.79 22.06
N GLY A 395 19.67 -1.30 20.97
CA GLY A 395 19.07 -0.49 19.91
C GLY A 395 20.14 0.20 19.05
N GLY A 396 19.73 0.63 17.86
CA GLY A 396 20.62 1.24 16.88
C GLY A 396 20.12 1.02 15.45
N GLY A 397 20.87 1.54 14.48
CA GLY A 397 20.62 1.24 13.07
C GLY A 397 21.00 -0.21 12.76
N GLY A 398 20.02 -1.01 12.35
CA GLY A 398 20.27 -2.32 11.72
C GLY A 398 20.41 -2.20 10.21
N ALA A 399 20.70 -3.31 9.54
CA ALA A 399 20.68 -3.37 8.08
C ALA A 399 19.25 -3.51 7.57
N SER A 400 18.91 -2.83 6.46
CA SER A 400 17.61 -3.00 5.81
C SER A 400 17.57 -4.35 5.08
N ASN A 401 16.93 -5.32 5.71
CA ASN A 401 16.80 -6.68 5.21
C ASN A 401 15.48 -7.30 5.70
N ALA A 402 14.63 -7.67 4.75
CA ALA A 402 13.37 -8.35 5.03
C ALA A 402 13.58 -9.84 5.32
N ILE A 403 14.33 -10.52 4.45
CA ILE A 403 14.41 -11.99 4.47
C ILE A 403 15.87 -12.42 4.54
N HIS A 404 16.18 -13.33 5.47
CA HIS A 404 17.48 -14.00 5.54
C HIS A 404 17.30 -15.50 5.33
N SER A 405 17.96 -16.07 4.32
CA SER A 405 17.96 -17.49 3.99
C SER A 405 19.26 -18.14 4.46
N LEU A 406 19.16 -18.99 5.48
CA LEU A 406 20.32 -19.53 6.21
C LEU A 406 20.89 -20.80 5.59
N PHE A 407 20.03 -21.60 4.96
CA PHE A 407 20.39 -22.84 4.29
C PHE A 407 19.90 -22.79 2.85
N SER A 408 20.42 -23.70 2.00
CA SER A 408 20.10 -23.88 0.58
C SER A 408 18.66 -24.37 0.34
N THR A 409 17.70 -23.71 0.98
CA THR A 409 16.27 -23.98 0.99
C THR A 409 15.63 -22.84 0.21
N GLY A 410 15.21 -23.14 -1.02
CA GLY A 410 14.86 -22.12 -2.00
C GLY A 410 13.68 -21.24 -1.59
N ILE A 411 13.75 -19.97 -2.00
CA ILE A 411 12.66 -18.99 -1.92
C ILE A 411 11.97 -18.93 -3.28
N ALA A 412 10.64 -18.92 -3.28
CA ALA A 412 9.85 -18.77 -4.49
C ALA A 412 8.91 -17.57 -4.40
N LEU A 413 9.10 -16.63 -5.31
CA LEU A 413 8.33 -15.39 -5.42
C LEU A 413 7.40 -15.48 -6.63
N TYR A 414 6.12 -15.20 -6.42
CA TYR A 414 5.09 -15.21 -7.44
C TYR A 414 4.32 -13.89 -7.42
N ALA A 415 4.17 -13.27 -8.58
CA ALA A 415 3.37 -12.08 -8.76
C ALA A 415 2.47 -12.24 -10.00
N GLY A 416 1.27 -11.68 -9.93
CA GLY A 416 0.40 -11.59 -11.09
C GLY A 416 -1.08 -11.42 -10.76
N ASN A 417 -1.93 -11.58 -11.78
CA ASN A 417 -3.35 -11.20 -11.74
C ASN A 417 -3.57 -9.75 -11.24
N GLY A 418 -2.65 -8.84 -11.55
CA GLY A 418 -2.67 -7.44 -11.08
C GLY A 418 -2.09 -7.19 -9.67
N GLY A 419 -1.59 -8.22 -8.97
CA GLY A 419 -0.85 -8.07 -7.71
C GLY A 419 0.67 -8.06 -7.93
N SER A 420 1.38 -7.29 -7.10
CA SER A 420 2.85 -7.14 -7.14
C SER A 420 3.52 -7.51 -5.82
N LEU A 421 4.75 -8.03 -5.89
CA LEU A 421 5.62 -8.16 -4.71
C LEU A 421 6.54 -6.95 -4.66
N VAL A 422 6.57 -6.21 -3.54
CA VAL A 422 7.34 -4.97 -3.43
C VAL A 422 8.25 -5.02 -2.19
N PHE A 423 9.55 -5.01 -2.44
CA PHE A 423 10.61 -5.00 -1.44
C PHE A 423 11.25 -3.62 -1.39
N TYR A 424 11.08 -2.93 -0.27
CA TYR A 424 11.87 -1.75 0.12
C TYR A 424 13.04 -2.11 1.02
N ASP A 425 13.11 -3.37 1.46
CA ASP A 425 14.22 -3.94 2.22
C ASP A 425 14.81 -5.13 1.45
N GLY A 426 16.11 -5.39 1.63
CA GLY A 426 16.81 -6.44 0.90
C GLY A 426 16.37 -7.88 1.24
N ILE A 427 16.92 -8.83 0.46
CA ILE A 427 16.91 -10.25 0.78
C ILE A 427 18.34 -10.79 0.74
N ARG A 428 18.72 -11.59 1.73
CA ARG A 428 20.08 -12.13 1.87
C ARG A 428 20.07 -13.65 1.98
N GLY A 429 20.97 -14.30 1.26
CA GLY A 429 21.31 -15.70 1.39
C GLY A 429 22.74 -15.86 1.92
N GLU A 430 22.98 -16.87 2.76
CA GLU A 430 24.31 -17.17 3.32
C GLU A 430 25.35 -17.64 2.28
N ASN A 431 24.92 -18.14 1.13
CA ASN A 431 25.82 -18.58 0.07
C ASN A 431 25.10 -18.71 -1.28
N ASP A 432 25.88 -18.72 -2.35
CA ASP A 432 25.49 -18.91 -3.75
C ASP A 432 24.68 -20.18 -4.05
N ARG A 433 24.65 -21.17 -3.15
CA ARG A 433 23.78 -22.36 -3.29
C ARG A 433 22.32 -22.06 -2.94
N ASN A 434 22.00 -20.88 -2.43
CA ASN A 434 20.62 -20.46 -2.24
C ASN A 434 19.98 -20.14 -3.60
N ILE A 435 18.80 -20.69 -3.82
CA ILE A 435 18.04 -20.46 -5.07
C ILE A 435 16.88 -19.54 -4.77
N LEU A 436 16.78 -18.46 -5.54
CA LEU A 436 15.63 -17.57 -5.57
C LEU A 436 14.92 -17.75 -6.91
N THR A 437 13.69 -18.25 -6.90
CA THR A 437 12.89 -18.38 -8.12
C THR A 437 11.85 -17.28 -8.20
N ILE A 438 11.73 -16.66 -9.37
CA ILE A 438 10.75 -15.61 -9.64
C ILE A 438 9.84 -16.08 -10.77
N ASN A 439 8.54 -16.12 -10.48
CA ASN A 439 7.48 -16.44 -11.43
C ASN A 439 7.70 -17.77 -12.16
N LYS A 440 8.24 -18.77 -11.47
CA LYS A 440 8.47 -20.10 -12.03
C LYS A 440 7.14 -20.82 -12.27
N PRO A 441 6.77 -21.15 -13.52
CA PRO A 441 5.54 -21.89 -13.78
C PRO A 441 5.59 -23.25 -13.08
N GLY A 442 4.54 -23.59 -12.37
CA GLY A 442 4.45 -24.84 -11.60
C GLY A 442 3.08 -25.47 -11.67
N ALA A 443 3.00 -26.75 -11.30
CA ALA A 443 1.74 -27.49 -11.22
C ALA A 443 0.73 -26.89 -10.22
N GLU A 444 1.21 -26.10 -9.25
CA GLU A 444 0.39 -25.42 -8.23
C GLU A 444 -0.47 -24.27 -8.81
N GLY A 445 -0.20 -23.81 -10.05
CA GLY A 445 -1.08 -22.87 -10.77
C GLY A 445 -1.05 -21.42 -10.26
N TYR A 446 0.00 -21.00 -9.56
CA TYR A 446 0.17 -19.61 -9.12
C TYR A 446 0.32 -18.64 -10.29
N PRO A 447 -0.08 -17.37 -10.13
CA PRO A 447 0.12 -16.36 -11.16
C PRO A 447 1.62 -16.05 -11.33
N VAL A 448 2.02 -15.78 -12.57
CA VAL A 448 3.43 -15.65 -12.99
C VAL A 448 3.64 -14.51 -14.00
N ASP A 449 2.60 -13.71 -14.25
CA ASP A 449 2.59 -12.63 -15.24
C ASP A 449 2.84 -11.24 -14.63
N GLY A 450 2.95 -11.15 -13.31
CA GLY A 450 3.18 -9.91 -12.57
C GLY A 450 4.64 -9.53 -12.40
N THR A 451 4.86 -8.49 -11.59
CA THR A 451 6.19 -7.91 -11.35
C THR A 451 6.61 -8.05 -9.89
N VAL A 452 7.87 -8.41 -9.68
CA VAL A 452 8.55 -8.32 -8.38
C VAL A 452 9.45 -7.08 -8.40
N PHE A 453 9.28 -6.19 -7.43
CA PHE A 453 9.99 -4.90 -7.34
C PHE A 453 10.96 -4.90 -6.16
N PHE A 454 12.18 -4.43 -6.40
CA PHE A 454 13.13 -3.99 -5.38
C PHE A 454 13.32 -2.48 -5.53
N LYS A 455 13.23 -1.74 -4.43
CA LYS A 455 13.26 -0.27 -4.40
C LYS A 455 14.13 0.26 -3.26
N ASP A 456 14.46 1.55 -3.32
CA ASP A 456 15.10 2.31 -2.25
C ASP A 456 16.37 1.64 -1.68
N GLY A 457 17.24 1.13 -2.55
CA GLY A 457 18.48 0.46 -2.14
C GLY A 457 18.36 -1.02 -1.76
N ALA A 458 17.15 -1.60 -1.75
CA ALA A 458 16.94 -3.01 -1.49
C ALA A 458 17.75 -3.89 -2.46
N SER A 459 18.52 -4.84 -1.93
CA SER A 459 19.40 -5.70 -2.72
C SER A 459 19.03 -7.17 -2.61
N ILE A 460 19.39 -7.95 -3.64
CA ILE A 460 19.36 -9.41 -3.64
C ILE A 460 20.80 -9.89 -3.46
N ASP A 461 21.13 -10.44 -2.29
CA ASP A 461 22.50 -10.84 -1.95
C ASP A 461 22.61 -12.34 -1.72
N GLY A 462 23.61 -13.00 -2.31
CA GLY A 462 23.94 -14.40 -2.00
C GLY A 462 22.93 -15.41 -2.53
N PHE A 463 22.37 -15.17 -3.72
CA PHE A 463 21.46 -16.09 -4.40
C PHE A 463 21.90 -16.37 -5.83
N ASN A 464 21.61 -17.59 -6.30
CA ASN A 464 21.31 -17.80 -7.71
C ASN A 464 19.84 -17.49 -7.97
N THR A 465 19.58 -16.39 -8.69
CA THR A 465 18.24 -15.90 -8.99
C THR A 465 17.80 -16.38 -10.35
N GLU A 466 16.66 -17.06 -10.42
CA GLU A 466 16.08 -17.57 -11.67
C GLU A 466 14.78 -16.80 -12.00
N LEU A 467 14.78 -16.03 -13.09
CA LEU A 467 13.62 -15.29 -13.58
C LEU A 467 12.96 -16.03 -14.74
N TYR A 468 11.77 -16.60 -14.52
CA TYR A 468 11.11 -17.44 -15.52
C TYR A 468 10.09 -16.70 -16.41
N GLN A 469 9.18 -15.93 -15.81
CA GLN A 469 8.09 -15.22 -16.49
C GLN A 469 7.82 -13.87 -15.79
N GLY A 470 6.94 -13.06 -16.39
CA GLY A 470 6.61 -11.75 -15.84
C GLY A 470 7.85 -10.85 -15.80
N SER A 471 7.98 -10.06 -14.73
CA SER A 471 9.09 -9.11 -14.61
C SER A 471 9.77 -9.09 -13.24
N LEU A 472 11.08 -8.83 -13.24
CA LEU A 472 11.85 -8.36 -12.08
C LEU A 472 12.21 -6.89 -12.31
N CYS A 473 11.89 -6.02 -11.36
CA CYS A 473 12.13 -4.58 -11.45
C CYS A 473 13.08 -4.11 -10.35
N MET A 474 14.16 -3.46 -10.74
CA MET A 474 15.21 -2.93 -9.86
C MET A 474 15.20 -1.39 -9.91
N GLY A 475 14.95 -0.76 -8.76
CA GLY A 475 14.89 0.70 -8.63
C GLY A 475 16.21 1.34 -8.21
N GLU A 476 16.14 2.61 -7.80
CA GLU A 476 17.30 3.40 -7.39
C GLU A 476 18.13 2.76 -6.27
N GLY A 477 19.45 2.74 -6.46
CA GLY A 477 20.44 2.26 -5.48
C GLY A 477 20.43 0.76 -5.24
N THR A 478 19.63 0.00 -5.99
CA THR A 478 19.46 -1.44 -5.78
C THR A 478 20.60 -2.25 -6.41
N ALA A 479 20.82 -3.47 -5.91
CA ALA A 479 21.86 -4.34 -6.42
C ALA A 479 21.45 -5.81 -6.45
N ILE A 480 22.05 -6.56 -7.37
CA ILE A 480 22.05 -8.03 -7.37
C ILE A 480 23.49 -8.46 -7.16
N ARG A 481 23.77 -9.11 -6.02
CA ARG A 481 25.08 -9.65 -5.64
C ARG A 481 24.99 -11.17 -5.64
N GLY A 482 25.28 -11.76 -6.79
CA GLY A 482 25.01 -13.17 -7.11
C GLY A 482 24.77 -13.35 -8.60
N SER A 483 24.13 -14.46 -8.98
CA SER A 483 23.78 -14.70 -10.38
C SER A 483 22.31 -14.40 -10.66
N LEU A 484 22.03 -13.97 -11.89
CA LEU A 484 20.68 -13.83 -12.43
C LEU A 484 20.56 -14.62 -13.73
N ASP A 485 19.86 -15.74 -13.67
CA ASP A 485 19.50 -16.61 -14.79
C ASP A 485 18.10 -16.23 -15.30
N ALA A 486 18.03 -15.51 -16.42
CA ALA A 486 16.79 -15.05 -17.02
C ALA A 486 16.35 -15.94 -18.20
N TRP A 487 15.07 -16.33 -18.22
CA TRP A 487 14.48 -17.16 -19.25
C TRP A 487 13.79 -16.29 -20.32
N GLN A 488 13.95 -16.62 -21.61
CA GLN A 488 13.26 -15.90 -22.70
C GLN A 488 11.73 -15.82 -22.49
N GLY A 489 11.16 -14.64 -22.71
CA GLY A 489 9.76 -14.32 -22.42
C GLY A 489 9.55 -13.61 -21.07
N SER A 490 10.57 -13.52 -20.23
CA SER A 490 10.60 -12.65 -19.05
C SER A 490 11.16 -11.26 -19.35
N SER A 491 10.97 -10.31 -18.43
CA SER A 491 11.54 -8.96 -18.52
C SER A 491 12.32 -8.57 -17.27
N PHE A 492 13.48 -7.97 -17.46
CA PHE A 492 14.23 -7.29 -16.41
C PHE A 492 14.03 -5.78 -16.58
N ILE A 493 13.52 -5.10 -15.56
CA ILE A 493 13.15 -3.68 -15.60
C ILE A 493 14.10 -2.89 -14.70
N ILE A 494 14.62 -1.78 -15.22
CA ILE A 494 15.50 -0.85 -14.48
C ILE A 494 14.80 0.50 -14.38
N GLU A 495 14.56 0.98 -13.16
CA GLU A 495 13.89 2.27 -12.86
C GLU A 495 14.80 3.27 -12.12
N GLY A 496 16.10 3.02 -12.05
CA GLY A 496 17.08 3.88 -11.38
C GLY A 496 18.51 3.40 -11.61
N PHE A 497 19.46 3.92 -10.84
CA PHE A 497 20.85 3.46 -10.86
C PHE A 497 20.96 2.12 -10.11
N THR A 498 21.45 1.08 -10.80
CA THR A 498 21.49 -0.30 -10.30
C THR A 498 22.86 -0.92 -10.47
N THR A 499 23.19 -1.88 -9.60
CA THR A 499 24.47 -2.61 -9.66
C THR A 499 24.27 -4.11 -9.86
N MET A 500 25.05 -4.70 -10.76
CA MET A 500 25.25 -6.14 -10.89
C MET A 500 26.66 -6.49 -10.38
N ASP A 501 26.71 -7.37 -9.39
CA ASP A 501 27.94 -7.91 -8.81
C ASP A 501 27.91 -9.45 -8.88
N GLY A 502 28.23 -9.96 -10.06
CA GLY A 502 28.16 -11.37 -10.44
C GLY A 502 27.78 -11.57 -11.90
N GLN A 503 27.25 -12.75 -12.24
CA GLN A 503 26.97 -13.14 -13.62
C GLN A 503 25.48 -12.99 -13.98
N TYR A 504 25.19 -12.30 -15.08
CA TYR A 504 23.86 -12.22 -15.68
C TYR A 504 23.78 -13.15 -16.89
N SER A 505 22.97 -14.19 -16.85
CA SER A 505 22.88 -15.19 -17.91
C SER A 505 21.48 -15.25 -18.52
N VAL A 506 21.38 -15.42 -19.84
CA VAL A 506 20.10 -15.56 -20.54
C VAL A 506 19.96 -16.95 -21.15
N HIS A 507 18.97 -17.70 -20.67
CA HIS A 507 18.69 -19.07 -21.09
C HIS A 507 17.61 -19.12 -22.17
N ALA A 508 17.84 -19.95 -23.19
CA ALA A 508 16.94 -20.12 -24.32
C ALA A 508 15.78 -21.07 -23.98
N VAL A 509 14.54 -20.67 -24.30
CA VAL A 509 13.34 -21.44 -23.95
C VAL A 509 12.62 -21.96 -25.19
N LYS A 510 12.57 -21.15 -26.27
CA LYS A 510 11.95 -21.51 -27.55
C LYS A 510 12.55 -20.69 -28.71
N PRO A 511 12.60 -21.22 -29.95
CA PRO A 511 12.97 -20.43 -31.13
C PRO A 511 12.04 -19.21 -31.29
N GLY A 512 12.59 -17.99 -31.21
CA GLY A 512 11.90 -16.73 -31.50
C GLY A 512 11.43 -15.89 -30.30
N ALA A 513 11.51 -16.40 -29.05
CA ALA A 513 11.23 -15.59 -27.85
C ALA A 513 12.50 -14.84 -27.40
N VAL A 514 12.35 -13.59 -26.92
CA VAL A 514 13.45 -12.79 -26.38
C VAL A 514 13.25 -12.49 -24.90
N HIS A 515 14.35 -12.34 -24.17
CA HIS A 515 14.35 -11.72 -22.85
C HIS A 515 14.49 -10.20 -23.02
N THR A 516 13.62 -9.42 -22.36
CA THR A 516 13.60 -7.96 -22.51
C THR A 516 14.28 -7.29 -21.33
N VAL A 517 15.28 -6.44 -21.60
CA VAL A 517 15.81 -5.49 -20.62
C VAL A 517 15.15 -4.13 -20.89
N LEU A 518 14.22 -3.73 -20.02
CA LEU A 518 13.49 -2.48 -20.12
C LEU A 518 14.07 -1.44 -19.16
N VAL A 519 14.65 -0.37 -19.68
CA VAL A 519 15.13 0.76 -18.90
C VAL A 519 14.11 1.89 -18.98
N ARG A 520 13.45 2.21 -17.85
CA ARG A 520 12.53 3.35 -17.77
C ARG A 520 13.33 4.60 -17.42
N MET A 521 13.75 5.31 -18.47
CA MET A 521 14.67 6.43 -18.35
C MET A 521 14.04 7.61 -17.60
N THR A 522 14.85 8.22 -16.75
CA THR A 522 14.56 9.49 -16.07
C THR A 522 15.60 10.54 -16.46
N ASP A 523 15.31 11.82 -16.24
CA ASP A 523 16.27 12.89 -16.57
C ASP A 523 17.61 12.72 -15.82
N SER A 524 17.61 12.15 -14.60
CA SER A 524 18.83 11.82 -13.88
C SER A 524 19.62 10.68 -14.52
N MET A 525 18.95 9.64 -15.01
CA MET A 525 19.58 8.53 -15.74
C MET A 525 20.10 8.97 -17.11
N ALA A 526 19.42 9.91 -17.78
CA ALA A 526 19.89 10.51 -19.02
C ALA A 526 21.16 11.36 -18.82
N ALA A 527 21.39 11.85 -17.60
CA ALA A 527 22.60 12.58 -17.20
C ALA A 527 23.69 11.67 -16.58
N ALA A 528 23.53 10.34 -16.65
CA ALA A 528 24.55 9.39 -16.22
C ALA A 528 25.88 9.60 -16.96
N THR A 529 26.98 9.16 -16.36
CA THR A 529 28.33 9.27 -16.93
C THR A 529 29.00 7.91 -16.98
N GLU A 530 30.18 7.85 -17.61
CA GLU A 530 30.98 6.63 -17.68
C GLU A 530 31.39 6.11 -16.29
N GLU A 531 31.64 6.99 -15.33
CA GLU A 531 32.00 6.63 -13.95
C GLU A 531 30.79 6.25 -13.09
N ASN A 532 29.58 6.60 -13.52
CA ASN A 532 28.33 6.27 -12.83
C ASN A 532 27.23 5.90 -13.84
N PRO A 533 27.37 4.73 -14.50
CA PRO A 533 26.39 4.28 -15.48
C PRO A 533 25.08 3.85 -14.79
N VAL A 534 23.98 3.84 -15.54
CA VAL A 534 22.66 3.42 -15.05
C VAL A 534 22.67 1.97 -14.57
N TRP A 535 23.37 1.09 -15.28
CA TRP A 535 23.54 -0.30 -14.91
C TRP A 535 25.02 -0.63 -14.76
N ASN A 536 25.48 -0.53 -13.51
CA ASN A 536 26.88 -0.70 -13.16
C ASN A 536 27.24 -2.18 -12.99
N PHE A 537 28.32 -2.63 -13.63
CA PHE A 537 28.87 -3.97 -13.48
C PHE A 537 30.20 -3.87 -12.74
N THR A 538 30.33 -4.58 -11.62
CA THR A 538 31.59 -4.63 -10.86
C THR A 538 32.67 -5.42 -11.61
N GLU A 539 33.92 -5.29 -11.17
CA GLU A 539 35.05 -6.02 -11.77
C GLU A 539 34.79 -7.53 -11.78
N GLY A 540 34.86 -8.14 -12.96
CA GLY A 540 34.61 -9.58 -13.15
C GLY A 540 33.15 -9.96 -13.40
N SER A 541 32.20 -9.02 -13.30
CA SER A 541 30.80 -9.23 -13.67
C SER A 541 30.63 -9.25 -15.19
N SER A 542 29.67 -10.04 -15.69
CA SER A 542 29.43 -10.18 -17.13
C SER A 542 27.96 -10.42 -17.47
N ILE A 543 27.63 -10.23 -18.75
CA ILE A 543 26.39 -10.69 -19.37
C ILE A 543 26.75 -11.85 -20.31
N ALA A 544 26.12 -13.00 -20.13
CA ALA A 544 26.27 -14.18 -20.97
C ALA A 544 24.95 -14.48 -21.68
N ALA A 545 24.82 -14.05 -22.94
CA ALA A 545 23.61 -14.23 -23.73
C ALA A 545 23.91 -14.73 -25.17
N PHE A 546 23.08 -15.63 -25.68
CA PHE A 546 23.17 -16.04 -27.09
C PHE A 546 22.76 -14.90 -28.01
N ALA A 547 23.38 -14.80 -29.19
CA ALA A 547 23.00 -13.80 -30.19
C ALA A 547 21.48 -13.89 -30.53
N GLY A 548 20.80 -12.75 -30.53
CA GLY A 548 19.37 -12.60 -30.77
C GLY A 548 18.47 -12.95 -29.57
N SER A 549 19.02 -13.31 -28.41
CA SER A 549 18.23 -13.69 -27.22
C SER A 549 17.82 -12.50 -26.32
N LEU A 550 18.53 -11.38 -26.42
CA LEU A 550 18.29 -10.13 -25.69
C LEU A 550 17.56 -9.11 -26.55
N GLU A 551 16.69 -8.31 -25.95
CA GLU A 551 16.15 -7.08 -26.51
C GLU A 551 16.25 -5.96 -25.47
N PHE A 552 16.87 -4.84 -25.83
CA PHE A 552 16.93 -3.66 -24.97
C PHE A 552 15.84 -2.66 -25.38
N VAL A 553 15.09 -2.18 -24.41
CA VAL A 553 14.06 -1.15 -24.62
C VAL A 553 14.32 -0.01 -23.64
N LEU A 554 14.58 1.19 -24.16
CA LEU A 554 14.71 2.41 -23.37
C LEU A 554 13.38 3.16 -23.48
N ASP A 555 12.56 3.11 -22.43
CA ASP A 555 11.37 3.95 -22.31
C ASP A 555 11.82 5.37 -21.96
N VAL A 556 11.81 6.24 -22.97
CA VAL A 556 12.22 7.66 -22.90
C VAL A 556 11.01 8.59 -22.81
N SER A 557 9.80 8.05 -22.61
CA SER A 557 8.55 8.82 -22.54
C SER A 557 8.52 9.91 -21.48
N ARG A 558 9.43 9.83 -20.50
CA ARG A 558 9.49 10.72 -19.34
C ARG A 558 10.63 11.73 -19.41
N LEU A 559 11.43 11.71 -20.47
CA LEU A 559 12.59 12.59 -20.59
C LEU A 559 12.19 14.00 -21.04
N SER A 560 12.88 14.99 -20.48
CA SER A 560 12.80 16.39 -20.88
C SER A 560 13.67 16.69 -22.11
N ILE A 561 14.72 15.89 -22.32
CA ILE A 561 15.62 16.00 -23.48
C ILE A 561 15.02 15.31 -24.72
N PRO A 562 15.24 15.84 -25.93
CA PRO A 562 14.89 15.15 -27.17
C PRO A 562 15.60 13.79 -27.28
N TYR A 563 14.91 12.77 -27.79
CA TYR A 563 15.47 11.41 -27.89
C TYR A 563 16.58 11.27 -28.94
N ASP A 564 16.62 12.17 -29.92
CA ASP A 564 17.66 12.27 -30.94
C ASP A 564 18.96 12.90 -30.41
N GLU A 565 18.91 13.52 -29.23
CA GLU A 565 20.05 14.04 -28.49
C GLU A 565 20.48 13.11 -27.34
N LEU A 566 19.81 11.97 -27.16
CA LEU A 566 20.09 11.05 -26.07
C LEU A 566 21.37 10.25 -26.35
N HIS A 567 22.35 10.39 -25.45
CA HIS A 567 23.55 9.54 -25.41
C HIS A 567 23.58 8.82 -24.05
N PRO A 568 22.91 7.66 -23.94
CA PRO A 568 22.70 7.04 -22.65
C PRO A 568 23.97 6.33 -22.18
N PHE A 569 24.35 6.54 -20.92
CA PHE A 569 25.35 5.72 -20.24
C PHE A 569 24.65 4.62 -19.45
N ILE A 570 24.14 3.60 -20.16
CA ILE A 570 23.60 2.39 -19.53
C ILE A 570 24.74 1.54 -18.97
N PHE A 571 25.85 1.42 -19.71
CA PHE A 571 27.06 0.71 -19.30
C PHE A 571 28.26 1.66 -19.28
N SER A 572 29.30 1.34 -18.51
CA SER A 572 30.61 1.96 -18.71
C SER A 572 31.28 1.36 -19.95
N HIS A 573 32.11 2.12 -20.65
CA HIS A 573 32.87 1.59 -21.78
C HIS A 573 34.18 0.95 -21.30
N GLU A 574 34.88 1.63 -20.40
CA GLU A 574 36.11 1.10 -19.78
C GLU A 574 35.81 0.00 -18.74
N GLY A 575 36.71 -0.99 -18.67
CA GLY A 575 36.73 -2.03 -17.63
C GLY A 575 35.74 -3.19 -17.83
N GLN A 576 34.97 -3.21 -18.92
CA GLN A 576 33.99 -4.25 -19.19
C GLN A 576 34.59 -5.52 -19.83
N THR A 577 33.96 -6.66 -19.57
CA THR A 577 34.40 -7.96 -20.12
C THR A 577 34.04 -8.08 -21.61
N GLN A 578 34.87 -8.80 -22.38
CA GLN A 578 34.58 -9.07 -23.80
C GLN A 578 33.25 -9.81 -23.99
N GLU A 579 32.93 -10.71 -23.06
CA GLU A 579 31.67 -11.47 -23.05
C GLU A 579 30.44 -10.55 -22.95
N LEU A 580 30.50 -9.52 -22.11
CA LEU A 580 29.44 -8.53 -21.98
C LEU A 580 29.27 -7.73 -23.28
N MET A 581 30.37 -7.22 -23.83
CA MET A 581 30.35 -6.45 -25.09
C MET A 581 29.79 -7.27 -26.26
N ASP A 582 30.20 -8.53 -26.39
CA ASP A 582 29.73 -9.45 -27.43
C ASP A 582 28.25 -9.79 -27.24
N SER A 583 27.80 -9.99 -25.99
CA SER A 583 26.39 -10.27 -25.69
C SER A 583 25.47 -9.08 -25.98
N VAL A 584 25.89 -7.85 -25.65
CA VAL A 584 25.13 -6.63 -25.93
C VAL A 584 25.06 -6.36 -27.44
N ASN A 585 26.19 -6.46 -28.15
CA ASN A 585 26.22 -6.34 -29.61
C ASN A 585 25.49 -7.48 -30.33
N GLY A 586 25.41 -8.65 -29.70
CA GLY A 586 24.62 -9.77 -30.15
C GLY A 586 23.13 -9.65 -29.86
N ALA A 587 22.64 -8.60 -29.19
CA ALA A 587 21.21 -8.43 -28.93
C ALA A 587 20.39 -8.37 -30.24
N LYS A 588 19.10 -8.71 -30.17
CA LYS A 588 18.18 -8.66 -31.31
C LYS A 588 17.92 -7.22 -31.75
N SER A 589 17.70 -6.32 -30.80
CA SER A 589 17.50 -4.90 -31.06
C SER A 589 17.76 -4.06 -29.79
N VAL A 590 18.09 -2.79 -30.01
CA VAL A 590 18.01 -1.72 -29.01
C VAL A 590 16.98 -0.72 -29.53
N ARG A 591 15.92 -0.49 -28.75
CA ARG A 591 14.81 0.38 -29.13
C ARG A 591 14.59 1.49 -28.12
N LEU A 592 14.20 2.65 -28.59
CA LEU A 592 13.68 3.72 -27.74
C LEU A 592 12.16 3.76 -27.88
N VAL A 593 11.44 3.96 -26.78
CA VAL A 593 9.98 4.13 -26.77
C VAL A 593 9.64 5.50 -26.21
N ASP A 594 9.00 6.35 -27.00
CA ASP A 594 8.63 7.71 -26.58
C ASP A 594 7.25 7.78 -25.88
N ALA A 595 6.86 9.00 -25.49
CA ALA A 595 5.60 9.26 -24.78
C ALA A 595 4.35 8.97 -25.60
N ASP A 596 4.48 8.92 -26.92
CA ASP A 596 3.41 8.62 -27.86
C ASP A 596 3.41 7.13 -28.24
N GLY A 597 4.33 6.33 -27.66
CA GLY A 597 4.47 4.89 -27.88
C GLY A 597 5.22 4.53 -29.16
N TRP A 598 5.88 5.50 -29.82
CA TRP A 598 6.69 5.22 -31.01
C TRP A 598 7.97 4.51 -30.62
N SER A 599 8.32 3.50 -31.41
CA SER A 599 9.58 2.80 -31.27
C SER A 599 10.58 3.28 -32.32
N TYR A 600 11.78 3.62 -31.88
CA TYR A 600 12.91 3.99 -32.74
C TYR A 600 13.97 2.91 -32.61
N SER A 601 14.48 2.43 -33.74
CA SER A 601 15.53 1.43 -33.77
C SER A 601 16.89 2.10 -33.76
N VAL A 602 17.82 1.54 -33.00
CA VAL A 602 19.24 1.91 -33.08
C VAL A 602 19.90 0.97 -34.08
N ASP A 603 20.61 1.52 -35.05
CA ASP A 603 21.40 0.75 -36.02
C ASP A 603 22.90 0.90 -35.70
N GLY A 604 23.68 -0.18 -35.74
CA GLY A 604 25.13 -0.14 -35.51
C GLY A 604 25.58 -0.90 -34.26
N SER A 605 26.66 -0.46 -33.63
CA SER A 605 27.19 -1.06 -32.41
C SER A 605 26.29 -0.70 -31.22
N PHE A 606 25.52 -1.67 -30.75
CA PHE A 606 24.60 -1.49 -29.63
C PHE A 606 25.32 -1.14 -28.33
N PHE A 607 26.49 -1.76 -28.10
CA PHE A 607 27.28 -1.47 -26.93
C PHE A 607 27.78 -0.02 -26.95
N ASP A 608 28.35 0.46 -28.07
CA ASP A 608 28.87 1.83 -28.15
C ASP A 608 27.78 2.90 -28.01
N TYR A 609 26.54 2.59 -28.44
CA TYR A 609 25.38 3.45 -28.22
C TYR A 609 24.98 3.48 -26.74
N LEU A 610 24.85 2.30 -26.11
CA LEU A 610 24.47 2.17 -24.70
C LEU A 610 25.58 2.56 -23.70
N SER A 611 26.80 2.79 -24.17
CA SER A 611 27.93 3.29 -23.38
C SER A 611 28.23 4.77 -23.62
N GLY A 612 27.36 5.50 -24.33
CA GLY A 612 27.51 6.94 -24.60
C GLY A 612 28.70 7.35 -25.49
N GLN A 613 29.51 6.40 -25.99
CA GLN A 613 30.74 6.67 -26.75
C GLN A 613 30.44 7.07 -28.21
N ASN A 614 29.36 6.58 -28.79
CA ASN A 614 29.03 6.87 -30.18
C ASN A 614 27.98 8.00 -30.33
N ARG A 615 28.46 9.24 -30.32
CA ARG A 615 27.63 10.44 -30.55
C ARG A 615 27.08 10.57 -31.98
N GLY A 616 27.50 9.70 -32.91
CA GLY A 616 27.08 9.71 -34.31
C GLY A 616 25.93 8.76 -34.64
N LEU A 617 25.57 7.85 -33.72
CA LEU A 617 24.41 6.96 -33.86
C LEU A 617 23.18 7.66 -33.32
N VAL A 618 22.42 8.29 -34.23
CA VAL A 618 21.09 8.81 -33.95
C VAL A 618 20.10 7.68 -34.19
N PRO A 619 19.14 7.40 -33.29
CA PRO A 619 18.06 6.46 -33.55
C PRO A 619 17.44 6.78 -34.91
N SER A 620 17.40 5.80 -35.82
CA SER A 620 16.82 6.01 -37.13
C SER A 620 15.32 6.29 -36.93
N GLY A 621 14.78 7.27 -37.68
CA GLY A 621 13.39 7.72 -37.55
C GLY A 621 12.42 6.53 -37.53
N PRO A 622 11.24 6.69 -36.92
CA PRO A 622 10.38 5.59 -36.48
C PRO A 622 10.16 4.61 -37.64
N ASP A 623 10.59 3.35 -37.49
CA ASP A 623 10.63 2.29 -38.53
C ASP A 623 9.96 2.69 -39.87
N THR A 624 10.69 3.43 -40.71
CA THR A 624 10.15 4.09 -41.92
C THR A 624 9.96 3.15 -43.12
N GLY A 625 9.89 1.83 -42.87
CA GLY A 625 9.32 0.86 -43.81
C GLY A 625 7.81 0.64 -43.60
N GLY A 626 7.27 1.12 -42.48
CA GLY A 626 5.85 0.99 -42.12
C GLY A 626 5.06 2.22 -42.53
N TRP A 627 3.85 2.00 -43.01
CA TRP A 627 2.84 3.05 -43.19
C TRP A 627 2.70 3.95 -41.95
N ARG A 628 2.56 5.27 -42.16
CA ARG A 628 2.22 6.23 -41.10
C ARG A 628 0.73 6.58 -41.10
N PRO A 629 0.13 6.85 -39.93
CA PRO A 629 -1.18 7.49 -39.83
C PRO A 629 -1.23 8.84 -40.56
N PRO A 630 -2.32 9.17 -41.30
CA PRO A 630 -2.47 10.49 -41.93
C PRO A 630 -2.60 11.62 -40.90
N SER A 631 -1.89 12.73 -41.11
CA SER A 631 -1.95 13.91 -40.25
C SER A 631 -3.37 14.45 -40.08
N GLY A 632 -3.71 14.77 -38.83
CA GLY A 632 -4.99 15.34 -38.43
C GLY A 632 -6.15 14.34 -38.29
N VAL A 633 -6.02 13.12 -38.82
CA VAL A 633 -7.11 12.12 -38.77
C VAL A 633 -7.14 11.44 -37.40
N GLY A 634 -8.24 11.63 -36.66
CA GLY A 634 -8.41 11.15 -35.28
C GLY A 634 -7.97 12.17 -34.22
N GLY A 635 -6.77 12.72 -34.34
CA GLY A 635 -6.21 13.66 -33.35
C GLY A 635 -7.04 14.95 -33.20
N VAL A 636 -7.57 15.49 -34.31
CA VAL A 636 -8.45 16.69 -34.29
C VAL A 636 -9.75 16.41 -33.53
N GLN A 637 -10.34 15.23 -33.73
CA GLN A 637 -11.52 14.83 -32.98
C GLN A 637 -11.20 14.68 -31.48
N GLY A 638 -10.08 14.05 -31.10
CA GLY A 638 -9.65 13.97 -29.70
C GLY A 638 -9.42 15.34 -29.05
N ASN A 639 -8.83 16.28 -29.78
CA ASN A 639 -8.58 17.66 -29.31
C ASN A 639 -9.86 18.41 -28.91
N SER A 640 -10.99 18.12 -29.55
CA SER A 640 -12.28 18.77 -29.24
C SER A 640 -12.81 18.43 -27.83
N GLN A 641 -12.36 17.35 -27.21
CA GLN A 641 -12.71 17.02 -25.82
C GLN A 641 -12.10 18.02 -24.85
N TRP A 642 -10.89 18.52 -25.13
CA TRP A 642 -10.25 19.55 -24.32
C TRP A 642 -11.00 20.88 -24.39
N THR A 643 -11.51 21.26 -25.55
CA THR A 643 -12.29 22.49 -25.71
C THR A 643 -13.68 22.39 -25.11
N ALA A 644 -14.31 21.22 -25.17
CA ALA A 644 -15.59 20.96 -24.48
C ALA A 644 -15.42 21.07 -22.95
N VAL A 645 -14.39 20.43 -22.38
CA VAL A 645 -14.07 20.53 -20.94
C VAL A 645 -13.78 21.97 -20.53
N ARG A 646 -13.03 22.72 -21.34
CA ARG A 646 -12.72 24.14 -21.08
C ARG A 646 -13.97 25.02 -21.12
N SER A 647 -14.88 24.78 -22.05
CA SER A 647 -16.15 25.52 -22.13
C SER A 647 -16.96 25.34 -20.84
N LEU A 648 -17.07 24.10 -20.32
CA LEU A 648 -17.76 23.83 -19.07
C LEU A 648 -17.07 24.48 -17.86
N ARG A 649 -15.74 24.51 -17.83
CA ARG A 649 -14.98 25.21 -16.77
C ARG A 649 -15.20 26.73 -16.83
N SER A 650 -15.16 27.32 -18.02
CA SER A 650 -15.38 28.77 -18.18
C SER A 650 -16.80 29.17 -17.76
N PHE A 651 -17.80 28.31 -18.07
CA PHE A 651 -19.18 28.46 -17.61
C PHE A 651 -19.31 28.36 -16.08
N ALA A 652 -18.65 27.39 -15.44
CA ALA A 652 -18.66 27.25 -13.98
C ALA A 652 -18.00 28.44 -13.26
N GLU A 653 -16.90 28.96 -13.82
CA GLU A 653 -16.23 30.15 -13.30
C GLU A 653 -17.09 31.41 -13.45
N ALA A 654 -17.86 31.53 -14.55
CA ALA A 654 -18.81 32.62 -14.73
C ALA A 654 -19.88 32.63 -13.62
N ALA A 655 -20.38 31.45 -13.21
CA ALA A 655 -21.33 31.37 -12.10
C ALA A 655 -20.67 31.70 -10.75
N ARG A 656 -19.46 31.20 -10.50
CA ARG A 656 -18.73 31.43 -9.23
C ARG A 656 -18.47 32.91 -8.98
N THR A 657 -17.95 33.61 -9.99
CA THR A 657 -17.58 35.03 -9.89
C THR A 657 -18.78 35.93 -9.66
N ARG A 658 -19.91 35.67 -10.33
CA ARG A 658 -21.16 36.44 -10.11
C ARG A 658 -21.70 36.32 -8.70
N GLU A 659 -21.56 35.15 -8.11
CA GLU A 659 -22.15 34.82 -6.82
C GLU A 659 -21.25 35.23 -5.65
N GLY A 660 -19.92 35.18 -5.84
CA GLY A 660 -18.95 35.65 -4.85
C GLY A 660 -18.91 37.18 -4.70
N GLU A 661 -19.32 37.93 -5.73
CA GLU A 661 -19.19 39.40 -5.79
C GLU A 661 -20.55 40.13 -5.71
N ARG A 662 -21.50 39.57 -4.95
CA ARG A 662 -22.74 40.25 -4.56
C ARG A 662 -22.44 41.57 -3.84
N LEU A 663 -23.09 42.65 -4.29
CA LEU A 663 -22.91 43.99 -3.72
C LEU A 663 -23.95 44.28 -2.63
N LYS A 664 -25.09 43.58 -2.65
CA LYS A 664 -26.16 43.73 -1.65
C LYS A 664 -26.42 42.42 -0.90
N PRO A 665 -25.65 42.14 0.15
CA PRO A 665 -25.76 40.89 0.91
C PRO A 665 -27.06 40.75 1.72
N ASP A 666 -27.89 41.81 1.83
CA ASP A 666 -29.16 41.75 2.55
C ASP A 666 -30.26 40.99 1.78
N GLY A 667 -30.08 40.84 0.46
CA GLY A 667 -31.00 40.09 -0.39
C GLY A 667 -30.76 38.58 -0.30
N ARG A 668 -31.82 37.80 -0.10
CA ARG A 668 -31.74 36.34 0.04
C ARG A 668 -31.70 35.60 -1.28
N ALA A 669 -32.00 36.26 -2.39
CA ALA A 669 -31.95 35.65 -3.72
C ALA A 669 -31.22 36.54 -4.72
N ALA A 670 -30.55 35.93 -5.68
CA ALA A 670 -29.94 36.65 -6.79
C ALA A 670 -30.26 35.97 -8.12
N PHE A 671 -30.42 36.78 -9.17
CA PHE A 671 -30.54 36.33 -10.54
C PHE A 671 -29.55 37.10 -11.41
N TRP A 672 -28.84 36.42 -12.31
CA TRP A 672 -27.81 37.03 -13.14
C TRP A 672 -27.82 36.51 -14.57
N ILE A 673 -27.31 37.35 -15.47
CA ILE A 673 -27.07 37.04 -16.87
C ILE A 673 -25.66 37.50 -17.21
N THR A 674 -24.88 36.63 -17.85
CA THR A 674 -23.48 36.89 -18.21
C THR A 674 -23.22 36.47 -19.65
N ALA A 675 -22.55 37.32 -20.42
CA ALA A 675 -21.93 36.95 -21.68
C ALA A 675 -20.46 36.56 -21.44
N THR A 676 -20.00 35.52 -22.12
CA THR A 676 -18.64 34.97 -21.98
C THR A 676 -17.99 34.88 -23.36
N GLY A 677 -16.70 35.20 -23.46
CA GLY A 677 -15.88 34.93 -24.63
C GLY A 677 -14.58 34.24 -24.22
N ASP A 678 -14.23 33.14 -24.88
CA ASP A 678 -13.01 32.37 -24.60
C ASP A 678 -12.07 32.36 -25.81
N TYR A 679 -10.78 32.42 -25.53
CA TYR A 679 -9.71 32.26 -26.51
C TYR A 679 -8.66 31.31 -25.95
N PHE A 680 -8.50 30.15 -26.58
CA PHE A 680 -7.56 29.13 -26.17
C PHE A 680 -6.63 28.75 -27.32
N THR A 681 -5.33 28.68 -27.05
CA THR A 681 -4.33 28.24 -28.02
C THR A 681 -3.50 27.11 -27.46
N GLN A 682 -3.25 26.12 -28.31
CA GLN A 682 -2.42 24.97 -28.02
C GLN A 682 -1.44 24.78 -29.18
N ALA A 683 -0.14 24.81 -28.89
CA ALA A 683 0.87 24.56 -29.91
C ALA A 683 0.88 23.07 -30.31
N SER A 684 1.30 22.79 -31.56
CA SER A 684 1.54 21.42 -32.02
C SER A 684 2.70 20.78 -31.24
N GLN A 685 2.67 19.45 -31.13
CA GLN A 685 3.68 18.66 -30.41
C GLN A 685 3.95 17.37 -31.18
N ALA A 686 5.22 17.15 -31.55
CA ALA A 686 5.63 15.99 -32.36
C ALA A 686 4.74 15.84 -33.61
N ALA A 687 4.16 14.67 -33.84
CA ALA A 687 3.25 14.38 -34.95
C ALA A 687 1.78 14.77 -34.68
N VAL A 688 1.47 15.39 -33.52
CA VAL A 688 0.11 15.76 -33.11
C VAL A 688 -0.12 17.26 -33.29
N GLU A 689 -1.25 17.57 -33.90
CA GLU A 689 -1.57 18.92 -34.34
C GLU A 689 -2.31 19.71 -33.27
N GLY A 690 -1.77 20.88 -32.97
CA GLY A 690 -2.38 21.84 -32.05
C GLY A 690 -3.54 22.59 -32.70
N TYR A 691 -4.12 23.53 -31.97
CA TYR A 691 -5.29 24.27 -32.43
C TYR A 691 -5.45 25.63 -31.73
N ARG A 692 -6.27 26.48 -32.34
CA ARG A 692 -6.75 27.74 -31.78
C ARG A 692 -8.26 27.70 -31.68
N PHE A 693 -8.78 27.75 -30.46
CA PHE A 693 -10.20 27.75 -30.15
C PHE A 693 -10.66 29.17 -29.77
N ARG A 694 -11.75 29.61 -30.40
CA ARG A 694 -12.42 30.88 -30.12
C ARG A 694 -13.88 30.56 -29.83
N SER A 695 -14.41 31.00 -28.69
CA SER A 695 -15.83 30.85 -28.39
C SER A 695 -16.44 32.14 -27.86
N HIS A 696 -17.75 32.23 -28.02
CA HIS A 696 -18.59 33.20 -27.34
C HIS A 696 -19.88 32.52 -26.88
N GLY A 697 -20.49 33.05 -25.83
CA GLY A 697 -21.66 32.43 -25.24
C GLY A 697 -22.36 33.30 -24.22
N TYR A 698 -23.42 32.75 -23.65
CA TYR A 698 -24.16 33.37 -22.57
C TYR A 698 -24.55 32.34 -21.51
N SER A 699 -24.72 32.82 -20.29
CA SER A 699 -25.18 32.06 -19.15
C SER A 699 -26.19 32.86 -18.35
N VAL A 700 -27.18 32.16 -17.81
CA VAL A 700 -28.18 32.68 -16.89
C VAL A 700 -28.21 31.80 -15.66
N GLY A 701 -28.34 32.40 -14.49
CA GLY A 701 -28.35 31.64 -13.25
C GLY A 701 -28.99 32.41 -12.12
N GLY A 702 -29.19 31.69 -11.03
CA GLY A 702 -29.68 32.28 -9.80
C GLY A 702 -29.39 31.42 -8.60
N SER A 703 -29.62 32.01 -7.44
CA SER A 703 -29.20 31.48 -6.17
C SER A 703 -30.08 31.99 -5.05
N TYR A 704 -30.08 31.24 -3.95
CA TYR A 704 -30.90 31.48 -2.79
C TYR A 704 -30.14 31.11 -1.52
N ASP A 705 -30.20 32.00 -0.53
CA ASP A 705 -29.60 31.80 0.77
C ASP A 705 -30.55 30.97 1.63
N LEU A 706 -30.26 29.67 1.72
CA LEU A 706 -31.01 28.69 2.51
C LEU A 706 -30.94 29.02 4.01
N SER A 707 -29.83 29.62 4.45
CA SER A 707 -29.59 30.12 5.79
C SER A 707 -28.50 31.20 5.74
N PRO A 708 -28.21 31.93 6.84
CA PRO A 708 -27.12 32.91 6.88
C PRO A 708 -25.74 32.36 6.52
N VAL A 709 -25.56 31.03 6.52
CA VAL A 709 -24.28 30.36 6.26
C VAL A 709 -24.33 29.44 5.05
N TRP A 710 -25.49 29.26 4.39
CA TRP A 710 -25.64 28.34 3.25
C TRP A 710 -26.35 29.02 2.08
N THR A 711 -25.74 28.95 0.90
CA THR A 711 -26.28 29.44 -0.36
C THR A 711 -26.30 28.31 -1.38
N ALA A 712 -27.43 28.11 -2.05
CA ALA A 712 -27.56 27.17 -3.15
C ALA A 712 -27.94 27.90 -4.43
N GLY A 713 -27.53 27.40 -5.58
CA GLY A 713 -27.87 28.01 -6.86
C GLY A 713 -27.76 27.04 -8.03
N GLY A 714 -28.23 27.50 -9.17
CA GLY A 714 -28.13 26.77 -10.44
C GLY A 714 -28.01 27.73 -11.61
N ALA A 715 -27.40 27.25 -12.69
CA ALA A 715 -27.27 28.04 -13.91
C ALA A 715 -27.39 27.15 -15.16
N PHE A 716 -27.74 27.79 -16.26
CA PHE A 716 -27.80 27.22 -17.59
C PHE A 716 -27.10 28.15 -18.59
N GLY A 717 -26.44 27.61 -19.61
CA GLY A 717 -25.75 28.43 -20.60
C GLY A 717 -25.47 27.70 -21.90
N GLN A 718 -25.11 28.49 -22.91
CA GLN A 718 -24.74 28.00 -24.23
C GLN A 718 -23.49 28.74 -24.73
N SER A 719 -22.60 28.03 -25.40
CA SER A 719 -21.44 28.59 -26.10
C SER A 719 -21.39 28.11 -27.54
N PHE A 720 -20.85 28.96 -28.40
CA PHE A 720 -20.63 28.73 -29.83
C PHE A 720 -19.16 29.04 -30.09
N GLY A 721 -18.43 28.13 -30.73
CA GLY A 721 -17.02 28.35 -30.97
C GLY A 721 -16.49 27.65 -32.21
N THR A 722 -15.32 28.10 -32.66
CA THR A 722 -14.62 27.56 -33.81
C THR A 722 -13.21 27.17 -33.41
N ASN A 723 -12.78 26.00 -33.87
CA ASN A 723 -11.44 25.45 -33.69
C ASN A 723 -10.72 25.49 -35.04
N ASP A 724 -9.66 26.28 -35.12
CA ASP A 724 -8.74 26.26 -36.26
C ASP A 724 -7.58 25.32 -35.92
N VAL A 725 -7.41 24.25 -36.70
CA VAL A 725 -6.31 23.31 -36.54
C VAL A 725 -5.02 23.94 -37.07
N ASN A 726 -3.91 23.77 -36.37
CA ASN A 726 -2.62 24.29 -36.81
C ASN A 726 -2.18 23.66 -38.15
N ASN A 727 -1.17 24.24 -38.79
CA ASN A 727 -0.63 23.81 -40.08
C ASN A 727 -1.67 23.81 -41.22
N ASP A 728 -2.68 24.68 -41.11
CA ASP A 728 -3.76 24.85 -42.10
C ASP A 728 -4.49 23.54 -42.44
N LEU A 729 -4.53 22.59 -41.50
CA LEU A 729 -5.18 21.29 -41.66
C LEU A 729 -6.70 21.34 -41.55
N GLY A 730 -7.30 22.52 -41.43
CA GLY A 730 -8.75 22.70 -41.43
C GLY A 730 -9.30 23.28 -40.13
N SER A 731 -10.63 23.18 -39.99
CA SER A 731 -11.35 23.78 -38.87
C SER A 731 -12.67 23.06 -38.59
N PHE A 732 -13.17 23.21 -37.35
CA PHE A 732 -14.48 22.72 -36.95
C PHE A 732 -15.18 23.65 -35.96
N ASP A 733 -16.48 23.75 -36.09
CA ASP A 733 -17.35 24.47 -35.15
C ASP A 733 -17.75 23.54 -34.00
N GLN A 734 -17.89 24.10 -32.80
CA GLN A 734 -18.28 23.42 -31.58
C GLN A 734 -19.29 24.26 -30.79
N ASP A 735 -20.52 23.73 -30.67
CA ASP A 735 -21.61 24.35 -29.93
C ASP A 735 -21.89 23.54 -28.66
N ALA A 736 -21.86 24.17 -27.49
CA ALA A 736 -22.07 23.49 -26.22
C ALA A 736 -23.25 24.08 -25.43
N VAL A 737 -24.05 23.18 -24.85
CA VAL A 737 -25.14 23.49 -23.90
C VAL A 737 -24.76 22.93 -22.55
N MET A 738 -24.88 23.73 -21.50
CA MET A 738 -24.33 23.44 -20.17
C MET A 738 -25.33 23.80 -19.07
N ALA A 739 -25.29 23.03 -17.99
CA ALA A 739 -26.03 23.27 -16.77
C ALA A 739 -25.13 23.01 -15.55
N LEU A 740 -25.34 23.76 -14.47
CA LEU A 740 -24.63 23.56 -13.21
C LEU A 740 -25.54 23.72 -12.00
N PHE A 741 -25.14 23.07 -10.93
CA PHE A 741 -25.60 23.28 -9.57
C PHE A 741 -24.42 23.75 -8.71
N GLN A 742 -24.70 24.63 -7.75
CA GLN A 742 -23.71 25.12 -6.81
C GLN A 742 -24.26 25.18 -5.39
N LEU A 743 -23.37 24.91 -4.43
CA LEU A 743 -23.64 25.00 -3.00
C LEU A 743 -22.43 25.62 -2.31
N ALA A 744 -22.65 26.62 -1.49
CA ALA A 744 -21.61 27.30 -0.74
C ALA A 744 -21.97 27.39 0.74
N ARG A 745 -20.97 27.20 1.59
CA ARG A 745 -21.05 27.43 3.04
C ARG A 745 -20.10 28.56 3.42
N SER A 746 -20.62 29.62 4.01
CA SER A 746 -19.84 30.74 4.54
C SER A 746 -19.88 30.75 6.07
N VAL A 747 -18.73 30.80 6.72
CA VAL A 747 -18.59 30.79 8.18
C VAL A 747 -17.70 31.95 8.61
N GLN A 748 -18.22 32.82 9.47
CA GLN A 748 -17.41 33.83 10.13
C GLN A 748 -16.64 33.16 11.29
N VAL A 749 -15.31 33.16 11.22
CA VAL A 749 -14.44 32.55 12.25
C VAL A 749 -14.27 33.51 13.42
N ASN A 750 -14.05 34.80 13.12
CA ASN A 750 -13.99 35.89 14.08
C ASN A 750 -14.33 37.23 13.38
N ALA A 751 -14.19 38.37 14.05
CA ALA A 751 -14.57 39.67 13.47
C ALA A 751 -13.83 40.06 12.18
N GLU A 752 -12.67 39.45 11.92
CA GLU A 752 -11.79 39.77 10.79
C GLU A 752 -11.70 38.63 9.77
N ASP A 753 -11.87 37.38 10.19
CA ASP A 753 -11.63 36.20 9.36
C ASP A 753 -12.93 35.44 9.03
N SER A 754 -13.07 35.04 7.76
CA SER A 754 -14.17 34.19 7.26
C SER A 754 -13.65 33.06 6.39
N LEU A 755 -14.39 31.94 6.39
CA LEU A 755 -14.12 30.76 5.60
C LEU A 755 -15.30 30.50 4.66
N LEU A 756 -15.02 30.32 3.37
CA LEU A 756 -15.97 29.90 2.35
C LEU A 756 -15.60 28.50 1.86
N LEU A 757 -16.56 27.57 1.86
CA LEU A 757 -16.44 26.29 1.18
C LEU A 757 -17.49 26.22 0.08
N GLY A 758 -17.05 26.18 -1.18
CA GLY A 758 -17.91 26.09 -2.36
C GLY A 758 -17.76 24.76 -3.08
N VAL A 759 -18.89 24.22 -3.55
CA VAL A 759 -18.97 23.03 -4.40
C VAL A 759 -19.80 23.38 -5.64
N GLN A 760 -19.30 23.04 -6.82
CA GLN A 760 -20.03 23.15 -8.09
C GLN A 760 -20.03 21.80 -8.81
N GLY A 761 -21.20 21.37 -9.27
CA GLY A 761 -21.38 20.21 -10.14
C GLY A 761 -21.94 20.67 -11.48
N GLY A 762 -21.25 20.35 -12.56
CA GLY A 762 -21.62 20.77 -13.91
C GLY A 762 -21.78 19.61 -14.88
N TYR A 763 -22.70 19.75 -15.83
CA TYR A 763 -22.87 18.86 -16.97
C TYR A 763 -23.00 19.67 -18.26
N GLY A 764 -22.43 19.17 -19.35
CA GLY A 764 -22.54 19.79 -20.65
C GLY A 764 -22.55 18.80 -21.79
N THR A 765 -23.13 19.22 -22.91
CA THR A 765 -23.07 18.50 -24.18
C THR A 765 -22.56 19.44 -25.25
N ALA A 766 -21.50 19.05 -25.96
CA ALA A 766 -20.97 19.80 -27.09
C ALA A 766 -21.17 19.01 -28.39
N ARG A 767 -21.63 19.68 -29.44
CA ARG A 767 -21.69 19.11 -30.79
C ARG A 767 -20.60 19.78 -31.61
N SER A 768 -19.73 18.95 -32.19
CA SER A 768 -18.67 19.40 -33.07
C SER A 768 -18.98 19.01 -34.52
N LYS A 769 -18.67 19.89 -35.47
CA LYS A 769 -18.81 19.63 -36.91
C LYS A 769 -17.74 20.39 -37.70
N GLY A 770 -17.04 19.71 -38.59
CA GLY A 770 -16.06 20.34 -39.46
C GLY A 770 -15.28 19.33 -40.27
N GLY A 771 -14.13 19.76 -40.80
CA GLY A 771 -13.32 18.89 -41.64
C GLY A 771 -11.83 19.14 -41.55
N VAL A 772 -11.07 18.07 -41.78
CA VAL A 772 -9.62 18.04 -41.77
C VAL A 772 -9.11 17.83 -43.20
N ILE A 773 -8.16 18.65 -43.63
CA ILE A 773 -7.44 18.51 -44.89
C ILE A 773 -6.12 17.84 -44.55
N SER A 774 -5.90 16.61 -45.02
CA SER A 774 -4.67 15.87 -44.73
C SER A 774 -3.72 15.88 -45.95
N PRO A 775 -2.53 16.49 -45.84
CA PRO A 775 -1.51 16.44 -46.90
C PRO A 775 -1.11 15.00 -47.27
N ASP A 776 -1.14 14.08 -46.30
CA ASP A 776 -0.86 12.65 -46.50
C ASP A 776 -1.90 11.93 -47.36
N LEU A 777 -3.07 12.53 -47.53
CA LEU A 777 -4.17 12.01 -48.34
C LEU A 777 -4.35 12.80 -49.65
N ALA A 778 -3.24 13.36 -50.17
CA ALA A 778 -3.23 14.20 -51.38
C ALA A 778 -4.19 15.41 -51.27
N GLY A 779 -4.33 15.96 -50.06
CA GLY A 779 -5.19 17.11 -49.78
C GLY A 779 -6.68 16.81 -49.72
N ASP A 780 -7.08 15.53 -49.57
CA ASP A 780 -8.49 15.16 -49.36
C ASP A 780 -9.04 15.82 -48.08
N ARG A 781 -10.23 16.40 -48.18
CA ARG A 781 -10.92 17.05 -47.07
C ARG A 781 -11.93 16.07 -46.48
N LEU A 782 -11.63 15.59 -45.27
CA LEU A 782 -12.48 14.67 -44.54
C LEU A 782 -13.42 15.44 -43.61
N GLU A 783 -14.73 15.39 -43.87
CA GLU A 783 -15.74 15.99 -42.99
C GLU A 783 -16.30 14.99 -41.99
N SER A 784 -16.53 15.44 -40.75
CA SER A 784 -17.13 14.65 -39.68
C SER A 784 -17.98 15.51 -38.73
N SER A 785 -18.89 14.85 -38.00
CA SER A 785 -19.62 15.45 -36.88
C SER A 785 -19.73 14.45 -35.74
N TRP A 786 -19.48 14.93 -34.52
CA TRP A 786 -19.47 14.11 -33.30
C TRP A 786 -20.01 14.90 -32.11
N LYS A 787 -20.23 14.21 -30.98
CA LYS A 787 -20.74 14.82 -29.75
C LYS A 787 -19.89 14.45 -28.56
N ASP A 788 -19.65 15.43 -27.70
CA ASP A 788 -18.98 15.29 -26.42
C ASP A 788 -19.99 15.47 -25.28
N ARG A 789 -19.85 14.65 -24.24
CA ARG A 789 -20.58 14.78 -22.97
C ARG A 789 -19.58 15.04 -21.87
N THR A 790 -19.71 16.17 -21.20
CA THR A 790 -18.74 16.66 -20.22
C THR A 790 -19.34 16.78 -18.84
N TRP A 791 -18.53 16.52 -17.82
CA TRP A 791 -18.90 16.63 -16.40
C TRP A 791 -17.82 17.39 -15.65
N LEU A 792 -18.23 18.12 -14.62
CA LEU A 792 -17.35 18.90 -13.75
C LEU A 792 -17.76 18.70 -12.29
N LEU A 793 -16.79 18.50 -11.42
CA LEU A 793 -16.93 18.65 -9.99
C LEU A 793 -15.80 19.57 -9.50
N ASP A 794 -16.15 20.70 -8.90
CA ASP A 794 -15.20 21.70 -8.41
C ASP A 794 -15.48 21.99 -6.94
N VAL A 795 -14.51 21.66 -6.08
CA VAL A 795 -14.56 21.92 -4.63
C VAL A 795 -13.45 22.92 -4.29
N GLN A 796 -13.82 24.04 -3.67
CA GLN A 796 -12.89 25.10 -3.32
C GLN A 796 -13.16 25.62 -1.91
N GLY A 797 -12.11 25.68 -1.08
CA GLY A 797 -12.10 26.39 0.18
C GLY A 797 -11.34 27.71 0.03
N ALA A 798 -11.86 28.80 0.61
CA ALA A 798 -11.20 30.09 0.68
C ALA A 798 -11.26 30.65 2.10
N TRP A 799 -10.11 31.06 2.62
CA TRP A 799 -10.00 31.83 3.87
C TRP A 799 -9.72 33.27 3.51
N THR A 800 -10.52 34.20 4.03
CA THR A 800 -10.36 35.64 3.80
C THR A 800 -10.26 36.40 5.10
N ARG A 801 -9.27 37.28 5.19
CA ARG A 801 -9.04 38.21 6.29
C ARG A 801 -9.31 39.65 5.88
N ARG A 802 -10.11 40.34 6.68
CA ARG A 802 -10.39 41.77 6.55
C ARG A 802 -9.21 42.57 7.09
N LEU A 803 -8.51 43.29 6.21
CA LEU A 803 -7.40 44.16 6.60
C LEU A 803 -7.88 45.53 7.09
N ASN A 804 -8.99 46.01 6.53
CA ASN A 804 -9.65 47.24 6.95
C ASN A 804 -11.11 47.26 6.47
N ARG A 805 -11.82 48.39 6.62
CA ARG A 805 -13.23 48.46 6.24
C ARG A 805 -13.52 48.13 4.76
N LYS A 806 -12.55 48.33 3.87
CA LYS A 806 -12.66 48.24 2.42
C LYS A 806 -11.81 47.14 1.78
N THR A 807 -10.83 46.57 2.49
CA THR A 807 -9.84 45.65 1.90
C THR A 807 -9.88 44.29 2.57
N ARG A 808 -9.86 43.23 1.75
CA ARG A 808 -9.76 41.83 2.17
C ARG A 808 -8.63 41.14 1.42
N LEU A 809 -7.91 40.26 2.11
CA LEU A 809 -6.88 39.39 1.54
C LEU A 809 -7.28 37.95 1.84
N GLY A 810 -7.13 37.04 0.87
CA GLY A 810 -7.49 35.65 1.05
C GLY A 810 -6.50 34.66 0.45
N LEU A 811 -6.65 33.42 0.89
CA LEU A 811 -5.99 32.23 0.40
C LEU A 811 -7.05 31.24 -0.03
N TYR A 812 -6.92 30.65 -1.22
CA TYR A 812 -7.82 29.61 -1.68
C TYR A 812 -7.07 28.34 -2.04
N SER A 813 -7.73 27.20 -1.81
CA SER A 813 -7.29 25.88 -2.24
C SER A 813 -8.47 25.08 -2.76
N GLY A 814 -8.27 24.24 -3.77
CA GLY A 814 -9.36 23.45 -4.33
C GLY A 814 -8.93 22.25 -5.16
N LEU A 815 -9.90 21.38 -5.40
CA LEU A 815 -9.81 20.21 -6.28
C LEU A 815 -10.90 20.32 -7.35
N GLN A 816 -10.49 20.22 -8.60
CA GLN A 816 -11.39 20.29 -9.75
C GLN A 816 -11.22 19.05 -10.64
N TYR A 817 -12.24 18.21 -10.68
CA TYR A 817 -12.35 17.11 -11.63
C TYR A 817 -13.16 17.55 -12.84
N ALA A 818 -12.65 17.31 -14.04
CA ALA A 818 -13.42 17.45 -15.26
C ALA A 818 -13.21 16.24 -16.18
N GLY A 819 -14.27 15.78 -16.83
CA GLY A 819 -14.23 14.65 -17.75
C GLY A 819 -15.05 14.89 -19.01
N SER A 820 -14.74 14.15 -20.06
CA SER A 820 -15.45 14.14 -21.34
C SER A 820 -15.54 12.72 -21.90
N VAL A 821 -16.68 12.36 -22.47
CA VAL A 821 -16.87 11.17 -23.30
C VAL A 821 -17.40 11.61 -24.65
N GLN A 822 -16.76 11.13 -25.70
CA GLN A 822 -17.04 11.47 -27.08
C GLN A 822 -17.61 10.28 -27.84
N SER A 823 -18.62 10.54 -28.67
CA SER A 823 -19.23 9.51 -29.53
C SER A 823 -18.35 9.20 -30.74
N ALA A 824 -18.36 7.93 -31.17
CA ALA A 824 -17.86 7.54 -32.48
C ALA A 824 -18.44 8.39 -33.62
N SER A 825 -17.65 8.54 -34.68
CA SER A 825 -17.98 9.32 -35.87
C SER A 825 -17.44 8.67 -37.13
N THR A 826 -17.80 9.21 -38.29
CA THR A 826 -17.21 8.83 -39.56
C THR A 826 -16.71 10.09 -40.23
N ALA A 827 -15.40 10.11 -40.54
CA ALA A 827 -14.78 11.16 -41.32
C ALA A 827 -14.70 10.73 -42.78
N ALA A 828 -15.41 11.43 -43.66
CA ALA A 828 -15.52 11.07 -45.08
C ALA A 828 -15.13 12.26 -45.97
N GLY A 829 -14.31 11.99 -46.98
CA GLY A 829 -13.95 12.89 -48.07
C GLY A 829 -14.32 12.31 -49.42
N GLU A 830 -13.78 12.90 -50.49
CA GLU A 830 -14.07 12.45 -51.86
C GLU A 830 -13.40 11.11 -52.18
N ARG A 831 -12.26 10.80 -51.54
CA ARG A 831 -11.44 9.62 -51.85
C ARG A 831 -11.29 8.65 -50.68
N HIS A 832 -11.31 9.15 -49.45
CA HIS A 832 -11.10 8.35 -48.25
C HIS A 832 -12.24 8.48 -47.25
N ALA A 833 -12.48 7.41 -46.50
CA ALA A 833 -13.40 7.41 -45.37
C ALA A 833 -12.80 6.60 -44.21
N TYR A 834 -12.94 7.13 -43.01
CA TYR A 834 -12.45 6.53 -41.77
C TYR A 834 -13.56 6.52 -40.73
N HIS A 835 -13.66 5.43 -39.98
CA HIS A 835 -14.49 5.35 -38.79
C HIS A 835 -13.65 5.66 -37.56
N LEU A 836 -14.10 6.59 -36.73
CA LEU A 836 -13.43 7.05 -35.53
C LEU A 836 -14.23 6.55 -34.34
N GLU A 837 -13.64 5.76 -33.46
CA GLU A 837 -14.32 5.18 -32.31
C GLU A 837 -14.57 6.21 -31.19
N ASP A 838 -15.29 5.76 -30.16
CA ASP A 838 -15.55 6.53 -28.95
C ASP A 838 -14.22 6.90 -28.25
N SER A 839 -14.20 8.06 -27.58
CA SER A 839 -13.02 8.52 -26.83
C SER A 839 -13.39 9.14 -25.49
N SER A 840 -12.42 9.23 -24.58
CA SER A 840 -12.61 9.85 -23.27
C SER A 840 -11.38 10.58 -22.78
N ALA A 841 -11.62 11.69 -22.09
CA ALA A 841 -10.62 12.48 -21.41
C ALA A 841 -11.07 12.75 -19.98
N ASN A 842 -10.12 12.81 -19.03
CA ASN A 842 -10.39 13.33 -17.69
C ASN A 842 -9.16 14.00 -17.12
N VAL A 843 -9.40 14.90 -16.17
CA VAL A 843 -8.35 15.63 -15.47
C VAL A 843 -8.84 15.96 -14.06
N LEU A 844 -8.04 15.55 -13.06
CA LEU A 844 -8.15 15.98 -11.67
C LEU A 844 -7.07 17.01 -11.41
N ARG A 845 -7.46 18.21 -10.99
CA ARG A 845 -6.57 19.36 -10.84
C ARG A 845 -6.61 19.88 -9.40
N GLY A 846 -5.43 19.99 -8.79
CA GLY A 846 -5.23 20.73 -7.55
C GLY A 846 -4.95 22.20 -7.83
N ARG A 847 -5.52 23.09 -7.03
CA ARG A 847 -5.44 24.55 -7.19
C ARG A 847 -5.05 25.20 -5.87
N LEU A 848 -4.15 26.17 -5.91
CA LEU A 848 -3.74 26.97 -4.76
C LEU A 848 -3.47 28.40 -5.21
N GLY A 849 -3.94 29.39 -4.46
CA GLY A 849 -3.65 30.78 -4.78
C GLY A 849 -4.03 31.78 -3.71
N VAL A 850 -3.80 33.04 -4.06
CA VAL A 850 -4.10 34.22 -3.25
C VAL A 850 -5.13 35.09 -3.95
N GLU A 851 -5.94 35.79 -3.16
CA GLU A 851 -6.95 36.71 -3.66
C GLU A 851 -6.93 38.01 -2.86
N PHE A 852 -7.22 39.12 -3.55
CA PHE A 852 -7.27 40.45 -2.98
C PHE A 852 -8.55 41.13 -3.44
N HIS A 853 -9.36 41.59 -2.49
CA HIS A 853 -10.63 42.27 -2.78
C HIS A 853 -10.62 43.68 -2.20
N ARG A 854 -11.24 44.61 -2.92
CA ARG A 854 -11.39 46.01 -2.52
C ARG A 854 -12.79 46.54 -2.82
N ASN A 855 -13.48 46.96 -1.78
CA ASN A 855 -14.76 47.66 -1.85
C ASN A 855 -14.54 49.17 -1.86
N GLY A 856 -15.39 49.90 -2.57
CA GLY A 856 -15.30 51.33 -2.77
C GLY A 856 -16.58 51.92 -3.31
N SER A 857 -16.46 53.10 -3.93
CA SER A 857 -17.57 53.78 -4.56
C SER A 857 -17.13 54.42 -5.87
N LEU A 858 -17.92 54.26 -6.93
CA LEU A 858 -17.73 54.91 -8.22
C LEU A 858 -18.97 55.74 -8.53
N LEU A 859 -18.80 57.05 -8.78
CA LEU A 859 -19.91 57.99 -9.08
C LEU A 859 -21.04 57.95 -8.02
N GLY A 860 -20.68 57.79 -6.75
CA GLY A 860 -21.64 57.70 -5.64
C GLY A 860 -22.35 56.34 -5.51
N ARG A 861 -21.96 55.33 -6.29
CA ARG A 861 -22.51 53.97 -6.25
C ARG A 861 -21.49 52.99 -5.68
N GLU A 862 -21.96 51.96 -4.99
CA GLU A 862 -21.08 50.91 -4.45
C GLU A 862 -20.35 50.17 -5.57
N ALA A 863 -19.08 49.88 -5.34
CA ALA A 863 -18.26 49.14 -6.27
C ALA A 863 -17.33 48.17 -5.53
N ALA A 864 -17.04 47.03 -6.14
CA ALA A 864 -16.08 46.05 -5.66
C ALA A 864 -15.16 45.64 -6.79
N GLY A 865 -13.91 45.36 -6.49
CA GLY A 865 -12.98 44.76 -7.43
C GLY A 865 -12.11 43.72 -6.75
N TYR A 866 -11.67 42.75 -7.52
CA TYR A 866 -10.81 41.68 -7.03
C TYR A 866 -9.68 41.37 -8.02
N VAL A 867 -8.59 40.82 -7.48
CA VAL A 867 -7.53 40.18 -8.24
C VAL A 867 -7.19 38.86 -7.55
N ARG A 868 -7.09 37.78 -8.33
CA ARG A 868 -6.64 36.47 -7.87
C ARG A 868 -5.47 35.99 -8.72
N THR A 869 -4.53 35.31 -8.09
CA THR A 869 -3.45 34.61 -8.80
C THR A 869 -3.09 33.32 -8.07
N GLY A 870 -2.71 32.30 -8.82
CA GLY A 870 -2.37 31.00 -8.25
C GLY A 870 -1.72 30.06 -9.25
N ILE A 871 -1.51 28.83 -8.79
CA ILE A 871 -1.01 27.72 -9.58
C ILE A 871 -2.08 26.64 -9.57
N ALA A 872 -2.24 25.98 -10.72
CA ALA A 872 -2.97 24.74 -10.79
C ALA A 872 -2.14 23.63 -11.43
N HIS A 873 -2.25 22.43 -10.87
CA HIS A 873 -1.50 21.25 -11.29
C HIS A 873 -2.44 20.06 -11.50
N ASP A 874 -2.35 19.41 -12.64
CA ASP A 874 -3.07 18.18 -12.95
C ASP A 874 -2.47 17.01 -12.15
N LEU A 875 -3.16 16.59 -11.08
CA LEU A 875 -2.79 15.48 -10.20
C LEU A 875 -3.00 14.13 -10.88
N ASP A 876 -4.04 14.02 -11.69
CA ASP A 876 -4.32 12.89 -12.56
C ASP A 876 -4.88 13.39 -13.90
N ARG A 877 -4.54 12.69 -15.00
CA ARG A 877 -5.01 13.05 -16.33
C ARG A 877 -4.99 11.86 -17.29
N LYS A 878 -6.12 11.65 -17.97
CA LYS A 878 -6.20 10.83 -19.17
C LYS A 878 -6.26 11.74 -20.40
N THR A 879 -5.21 11.68 -21.21
CA THR A 879 -5.18 12.36 -22.51
C THR A 879 -6.07 11.61 -23.51
N PRO A 880 -6.94 12.33 -24.25
CA PRO A 880 -7.83 11.67 -25.20
C PRO A 880 -7.04 11.04 -26.34
N HIS A 881 -7.50 9.88 -26.76
CA HIS A 881 -6.99 9.16 -27.92
C HIS A 881 -8.17 8.53 -28.66
N VAL A 882 -8.08 8.47 -29.98
CA VAL A 882 -9.16 8.01 -30.85
C VAL A 882 -8.66 6.82 -31.66
N SER A 883 -9.28 5.66 -31.49
CA SER A 883 -9.04 4.54 -32.39
C SER A 883 -9.69 4.82 -33.74
N VAL A 884 -8.92 4.75 -34.81
CA VAL A 884 -9.35 5.01 -36.18
C VAL A 884 -9.30 3.72 -36.98
N ARG A 885 -10.38 3.41 -37.69
CA ARG A 885 -10.51 2.28 -38.61
C ARG A 885 -10.72 2.77 -40.04
N GLY A 886 -9.76 2.49 -40.92
CA GLY A 886 -9.89 2.63 -42.36
C GLY A 886 -10.27 1.32 -43.04
N THR A 887 -10.30 1.32 -44.38
CA THR A 887 -10.66 0.15 -45.20
C THR A 887 -9.62 -0.98 -45.17
N SER A 888 -8.34 -0.67 -44.90
CA SER A 888 -7.24 -1.64 -44.90
C SER A 888 -6.36 -1.60 -43.64
N ARG A 889 -6.50 -0.58 -42.78
CA ARG A 889 -5.63 -0.34 -41.62
C ARG A 889 -6.38 0.34 -40.48
N SER A 890 -5.92 0.13 -39.26
CA SER A 890 -6.38 0.83 -38.06
C SER A 890 -5.21 1.36 -37.25
N TRP A 891 -5.39 2.47 -36.55
CA TRP A 891 -4.39 3.07 -35.68
C TRP A 891 -5.05 3.82 -34.52
N THR A 892 -4.28 4.21 -33.52
CA THR A 892 -4.74 5.08 -32.43
C THR A 892 -4.14 6.46 -32.62
N ALA A 893 -4.98 7.46 -32.79
CA ALA A 893 -4.57 8.85 -32.91
C ALA A 893 -4.59 9.53 -31.53
N MET A 894 -3.45 10.08 -31.12
CA MET A 894 -3.33 10.82 -29.87
C MET A 894 -3.82 12.26 -30.05
N ALA A 895 -4.56 12.78 -29.07
CA ALA A 895 -4.81 14.21 -28.96
C ALA A 895 -3.60 14.90 -28.32
N VAL A 896 -3.51 16.23 -28.50
CA VAL A 896 -2.43 17.01 -27.92
C VAL A 896 -2.45 16.92 -26.40
N ASN A 897 -1.27 16.97 -25.80
CA ASN A 897 -1.05 16.78 -24.37
C ASN A 897 -0.68 18.12 -23.70
N PRO A 898 -1.63 18.89 -23.12
CA PRO A 898 -1.31 20.20 -22.56
C PRO A 898 -0.36 20.09 -21.36
N GLY A 899 0.38 21.16 -21.05
CA GLY A 899 1.20 21.19 -19.83
C GLY A 899 0.39 20.89 -18.56
N ARG A 900 0.93 20.09 -17.64
CA ARG A 900 0.24 19.70 -16.39
C ARG A 900 0.14 20.83 -15.37
N THR A 901 1.04 21.80 -15.42
CA THR A 901 1.06 22.96 -14.52
C THR A 901 0.72 24.24 -15.28
N VAL A 902 -0.17 25.04 -14.71
CA VAL A 902 -0.55 26.36 -15.22
C VAL A 902 -0.48 27.41 -14.13
N LEU A 903 -0.12 28.63 -14.53
CA LEU A 903 -0.33 29.85 -13.75
C LEU A 903 -1.71 30.38 -14.06
N GLU A 904 -2.50 30.64 -13.03
CA GLU A 904 -3.84 31.23 -13.13
C GLU A 904 -3.78 32.68 -12.64
N ALA A 905 -4.36 33.60 -13.40
CA ALA A 905 -4.57 34.98 -12.98
C ALA A 905 -5.99 35.42 -13.34
N SER A 906 -6.66 36.18 -12.48
CA SER A 906 -8.00 36.69 -12.73
C SER A 906 -8.21 38.05 -12.07
N ALA A 907 -9.02 38.89 -12.68
CA ALA A 907 -9.42 40.17 -12.10
C ALA A 907 -10.87 40.49 -12.49
N GLY A 908 -11.59 41.15 -11.59
CA GLY A 908 -12.97 41.56 -11.84
C GLY A 908 -13.32 42.89 -11.18
N PHE A 909 -14.34 43.52 -11.72
CA PHE A 909 -14.87 44.80 -11.24
C PHE A 909 -16.40 44.83 -11.37
N HIS A 910 -17.07 45.15 -10.27
CA HIS A 910 -18.52 45.15 -10.12
C HIS A 910 -18.99 46.50 -9.57
N VAL A 911 -20.11 47.01 -10.07
CA VAL A 911 -20.68 48.30 -9.67
C VAL A 911 -22.20 48.21 -9.56
N SER A 912 -22.75 48.84 -8.54
CA SER A 912 -24.21 48.99 -8.39
C SER A 912 -24.74 49.97 -9.44
N LEU A 913 -25.90 49.65 -10.03
CA LEU A 913 -26.56 50.49 -11.03
C LEU A 913 -27.71 51.32 -10.43
N SER A 914 -28.73 50.65 -9.90
CA SER A 914 -29.90 51.30 -9.30
C SER A 914 -30.74 50.28 -8.55
N GLY A 915 -31.30 50.64 -7.39
CA GLY A 915 -32.14 49.73 -6.62
C GLY A 915 -31.40 48.41 -6.37
N ASN A 916 -31.90 47.33 -6.93
CA ASN A 916 -31.41 45.97 -6.73
C ASN A 916 -30.45 45.46 -7.82
N TRP A 917 -30.03 46.33 -8.74
CA TRP A 917 -29.22 45.94 -9.90
C TRP A 917 -27.73 46.26 -9.73
N SER A 918 -26.88 45.35 -10.18
CA SER A 918 -25.44 45.52 -10.34
C SER A 918 -24.97 45.03 -11.72
N ALA A 919 -23.83 45.54 -12.16
CA ALA A 919 -23.13 45.08 -13.36
C ALA A 919 -21.68 44.77 -13.02
N GLY A 920 -21.05 43.88 -13.79
CA GLY A 920 -19.64 43.56 -13.59
C GLY A 920 -18.97 42.99 -14.82
N VAL A 921 -17.65 43.11 -14.83
CA VAL A 921 -16.76 42.59 -15.87
C VAL A 921 -15.62 41.81 -15.22
N ASP A 922 -15.28 40.67 -15.80
CA ASP A 922 -14.30 39.73 -15.26
C ASP A 922 -13.37 39.27 -16.39
N TYR A 923 -12.09 39.07 -16.07
CA TYR A 923 -11.10 38.53 -16.99
C TYR A 923 -10.26 37.48 -16.28
N SER A 924 -10.04 36.34 -16.96
CA SER A 924 -9.20 35.26 -16.46
C SER A 924 -8.21 34.78 -17.52
N LEU A 925 -7.00 34.46 -17.06
CA LEU A 925 -5.87 33.99 -17.85
C LEU A 925 -5.33 32.70 -17.21
N GLU A 926 -5.12 31.66 -18.02
CA GLU A 926 -4.31 30.50 -17.64
C GLU A 926 -3.17 30.33 -18.63
N ALA A 927 -1.93 30.31 -18.14
CA ALA A 927 -0.74 30.14 -18.97
C ALA A 927 0.06 28.93 -18.49
N GLY A 928 0.47 28.07 -19.43
CA GLY A 928 1.31 26.93 -19.13
C GLY A 928 2.14 26.51 -20.33
N ASN A 929 2.88 25.41 -20.19
CA ASN A 929 3.71 24.92 -21.28
C ASN A 929 2.88 24.69 -22.55
N ARG A 930 3.25 25.38 -23.65
CA ARG A 930 2.62 25.31 -24.97
C ARG A 930 1.12 25.64 -25.02
N GLN A 931 0.58 26.27 -23.97
CA GLN A 931 -0.85 26.56 -23.87
C GLN A 931 -1.14 27.93 -23.27
N LEU A 932 -2.18 28.59 -23.79
CA LEU A 932 -2.67 29.88 -23.29
C LEU A 932 -4.19 29.90 -23.35
N ASN A 933 -4.84 30.21 -22.24
CA ASN A 933 -6.29 30.35 -22.13
C ASN A 933 -6.64 31.74 -21.63
N GLN A 934 -7.56 32.42 -22.30
CA GLN A 934 -8.08 33.73 -21.94
C GLN A 934 -9.59 33.66 -21.95
N SER A 935 -10.23 34.25 -20.96
CA SER A 935 -11.70 34.34 -20.89
C SER A 935 -12.11 35.69 -20.35
N GLY A 936 -13.01 36.36 -21.06
CA GLY A 936 -13.64 37.61 -20.67
C GLY A 936 -15.14 37.40 -20.42
N ARG A 937 -15.65 38.00 -19.34
CA ARG A 937 -17.05 37.88 -18.93
C ARG A 937 -17.63 39.25 -18.61
N ALA A 938 -18.87 39.49 -19.02
CA ALA A 938 -19.58 40.73 -18.73
C ALA A 938 -21.06 40.44 -18.50
N GLY A 939 -21.65 41.02 -17.47
CA GLY A 939 -22.98 40.63 -17.04
C GLY A 939 -23.64 41.57 -16.05
N VAL A 940 -24.91 41.33 -15.81
CA VAL A 940 -25.77 42.05 -14.86
C VAL A 940 -26.37 41.08 -13.86
N MET A 941 -26.64 41.57 -12.65
CA MET A 941 -27.25 40.82 -11.56
C MET A 941 -28.32 41.65 -10.86
N MET A 942 -29.38 40.98 -10.44
CA MET A 942 -30.47 41.52 -9.65
C MET A 942 -30.56 40.75 -8.32
N GLU A 943 -30.52 41.47 -7.20
CA GLU A 943 -30.52 40.92 -5.83
C GLU A 943 -31.88 41.23 -5.15
N PHE A 944 -32.52 40.25 -4.49
CA PHE A 944 -33.88 40.36 -3.93
C PHE A 944 -33.94 40.24 -2.42
#